data_AF-A0A959EGT9-F1
#
_entry.id   AF-A0A959EGT9-F1
#
_cell.length_a   1.000
_cell.length_b   1.000
_cell.length_c   1.000
_cell.angle_alpha   90.00
_cell.angle_beta   90.00
_cell.angle_gamma   90.00
#
_symmetry.space_group_name_H-M   'P 1'
#
loop_
_entity.id
_entity.type
_entity.pdbx_description
1 polymer ?
#
loop_
_entity_poly.entity_id
_entity_poly.type
_entity_poly.pdbx_seq_one_letter_code
_entity_poly.pdbx_strand_id
1 'polypeptide(L)'
;MAVTVPSSPADAIIFAINSAIKLSNNIRKAYAQSIRGKELALPLPPFDPDIKLNTIRNFFNKYEEYAEQVERLGALHRLAVDSPRKLSENEEKLFKEYLKFYHAFFALHTGKEQSLAMKGDDLIHLFRIRQWEHGTEPANVLQLVAGSLVEIGIDYFLQTPGALNTESAQGRIMHNFLTAFDEIDFSESKDIKLEVSKKLVPRLFAVAAESFAELSPESADDPKLQLFIKETAKGIATDLYKRFEQLKKEGKLDRGQEQEATNWGQLVLRSMIGNAGAFVFKSPEALFDTNKPVSDIIQSTGLTLMNAILGFDPETGIQTDPESNKIQWRNALSADTLNGITLASLEIVAEHPNLISGNQGIQAIIGEVTNAVKDEDFQKKGLVPELARLVLEKSAGNLELLWRTPEGDEPGHLLVSTVKQLLGILSEKHGDAPWRPALTKAHLLGLAAELLDEVVRNPSWITDKANQDSIMAEVLDISFSSLSRIPKEERLNAETIRWLIRLNLQAALTSKKVLDTLKWGNDQNEVVILKQALELVFLYVFPKDAAPNVSRMELLTELTEYIVEVIIHQHPGRRGLVLADLILFDSGIDFSEGFNRGLADELMNATFDTLSNRPELLTRHEGLKHILGGVAGAVTSAKLKQPGLLPFLAQLVLEKTAQNAHLLLNAAPDQPQHLLTTALQQILTALSNKDDDGNWRPEVSPLKAQSLIGVLLGEVVAHPSWVTDKVNEDTILAEVLDIVFTTMDE
;
A
#
# COMPACT_ATOMS: atom_id res chain seq x y z
N MET A 1 -41.21 58.19 2.65
CA MET A 1 -40.89 56.74 2.72
C MET A 1 -39.54 56.58 2.07
N ALA A 2 -38.62 55.83 2.68
CA ALA A 2 -37.29 55.62 2.10
C ALA A 2 -37.43 54.98 0.72
N VAL A 3 -36.82 55.62 -0.28
CA VAL A 3 -36.81 55.20 -1.67
C VAL A 3 -35.92 53.97 -1.81
N THR A 4 -36.48 52.83 -2.22
CA THR A 4 -35.71 51.60 -2.47
C THR A 4 -35.05 51.70 -3.83
N VAL A 5 -33.74 51.95 -3.86
CA VAL A 5 -32.94 51.98 -5.09
C VAL A 5 -32.68 50.54 -5.54
N PRO A 6 -33.01 50.15 -6.79
CA PRO A 6 -32.63 48.86 -7.33
C PRO A 6 -31.12 48.83 -7.58
N SER A 7 -30.47 47.86 -6.94
CA SER A 7 -29.03 47.64 -6.96
C SER A 7 -28.52 47.01 -8.25
N SER A 8 -29.36 46.28 -9.00
CA SER A 8 -28.98 45.59 -10.23
C SER A 8 -29.80 46.00 -11.47
N PRO A 9 -29.27 45.81 -12.70
CA PRO A 9 -30.04 45.95 -13.94
C PRO A 9 -31.26 45.02 -14.02
N ALA A 10 -31.17 43.82 -13.44
CA ALA A 10 -32.28 42.86 -13.36
C ALA A 10 -33.44 43.41 -12.53
N ASP A 11 -33.15 43.99 -11.36
CA ASP A 11 -34.15 44.65 -10.51
C ASP A 11 -34.85 45.78 -11.27
N ALA A 12 -34.08 46.65 -11.93
CA ALA A 12 -34.62 47.78 -12.66
C ALA A 12 -35.59 47.34 -13.79
N ILE A 13 -35.30 46.23 -14.48
CA ILE A 13 -36.18 45.67 -15.52
C ILE A 13 -37.46 45.11 -14.90
N ILE A 14 -37.38 44.29 -13.86
CA ILE A 14 -38.56 43.73 -13.17
C ILE A 14 -39.46 44.85 -12.64
N PHE A 15 -38.87 45.84 -11.97
CA PHE A 15 -39.60 46.99 -11.45
C PHE A 15 -40.20 47.85 -12.56
N ALA A 16 -39.52 48.05 -13.68
CA ALA A 16 -40.06 48.79 -14.82
C ALA A 16 -41.24 48.09 -15.49
N ILE A 17 -41.19 46.75 -15.66
CA ILE A 17 -42.33 45.97 -16.16
C ILE A 17 -43.53 46.15 -15.23
N ASN A 18 -43.33 45.98 -13.91
CA ASN A 18 -44.40 46.14 -12.92
C ASN A 18 -44.98 47.56 -12.95
N SER A 19 -44.12 48.58 -13.05
CA SER A 19 -44.50 50.00 -13.15
C SER A 19 -45.33 50.28 -14.41
N ALA A 20 -44.93 49.72 -15.55
CA ALA A 20 -45.64 49.88 -16.82
C ALA A 20 -47.00 49.15 -16.82
N ILE A 21 -47.11 47.97 -16.19
CA ILE A 21 -48.38 47.26 -16.03
C ILE A 21 -49.34 48.04 -15.13
N LYS A 22 -48.84 48.58 -14.00
CA LYS A 22 -49.63 49.47 -13.14
C LYS A 22 -50.10 50.70 -13.89
N LEU A 23 -49.23 51.35 -14.67
CA LEU A 23 -49.58 52.50 -15.52
C LEU A 23 -50.70 52.14 -16.50
N SER A 24 -50.55 51.04 -17.22
CA SER A 24 -51.52 50.55 -18.21
C SER A 24 -52.89 50.24 -17.58
N ASN A 25 -52.90 49.57 -16.43
CA ASN A 25 -54.11 49.25 -15.69
C ASN A 25 -54.79 50.51 -15.12
N ASN A 26 -54.00 51.48 -14.66
CA ASN A 26 -54.51 52.74 -14.12
C ASN A 26 -55.07 53.64 -15.24
N ILE A 27 -54.42 53.72 -16.40
CA ILE A 27 -54.97 54.42 -17.58
C ILE A 27 -56.28 53.78 -18.01
N ARG A 28 -56.36 52.44 -18.08
CA ARG A 28 -57.61 51.72 -18.39
C ARG A 28 -58.72 52.02 -17.39
N LYS A 29 -58.40 52.06 -16.09
CA LYS A 29 -59.36 52.43 -15.03
C LYS A 29 -59.81 53.89 -15.15
N ALA A 30 -58.88 54.82 -15.38
CA ALA A 30 -59.17 56.24 -15.55
C ALA A 30 -60.06 56.49 -16.77
N TYR A 31 -59.78 55.81 -17.89
CA TYR A 31 -60.57 55.88 -19.11
C TYR A 31 -61.96 55.22 -18.96
N ALA A 32 -62.04 54.09 -18.25
CA ALA A 32 -63.33 53.45 -17.94
C ALA A 32 -64.18 54.29 -16.95
N GLN A 33 -63.55 54.98 -16.01
CA GLN A 33 -64.20 55.90 -15.08
C GLN A 33 -64.65 57.19 -15.78
N SER A 34 -63.87 57.72 -16.73
CA SER A 34 -64.26 58.91 -17.52
C SER A 34 -65.44 58.62 -18.45
N ILE A 35 -65.54 57.43 -19.03
CA ILE A 35 -66.69 57.02 -19.85
C ILE A 35 -67.99 56.92 -19.04
N ARG A 36 -67.92 56.60 -17.74
CA ARG A 36 -69.11 56.51 -16.85
C ARG A 36 -69.61 57.87 -16.33
N GLY A 37 -68.87 58.96 -16.53
CA GLY A 37 -69.15 60.24 -15.88
C GLY A 37 -68.99 61.46 -16.80
N LYS A 38 -69.97 61.69 -17.68
CA LYS A 38 -70.25 62.95 -18.43
C LYS A 38 -69.23 63.40 -19.50
N GLU A 39 -69.75 64.26 -20.38
CA GLU A 39 -69.26 64.77 -21.68
C GLU A 39 -67.74 64.87 -21.87
N LEU A 40 -67.30 64.50 -23.08
CA LEU A 40 -65.92 64.63 -23.57
C LEU A 40 -65.42 66.08 -23.47
N ALA A 41 -64.79 66.41 -22.35
CA ALA A 41 -63.67 67.32 -22.32
C ALA A 41 -62.45 66.47 -21.98
N LEU A 42 -61.54 66.29 -22.94
CA LEU A 42 -60.18 65.87 -22.63
C LEU A 42 -59.66 66.80 -21.53
N PRO A 43 -59.37 66.32 -20.30
CA PRO A 43 -58.62 67.13 -19.37
C PRO A 43 -57.21 67.18 -19.94
N LEU A 44 -56.96 68.13 -20.83
CA LEU A 44 -55.59 68.59 -21.01
C LEU A 44 -55.22 69.16 -19.63
N PRO A 45 -54.15 68.66 -18.98
CA PRO A 45 -53.60 69.32 -17.82
C PRO A 45 -53.54 70.84 -18.09
N PRO A 46 -53.72 71.71 -17.08
CA PRO A 46 -53.38 73.12 -17.24
C PRO A 46 -51.86 73.18 -17.48
N PHE A 47 -51.48 73.13 -18.76
CA PHE A 47 -50.12 73.29 -19.20
C PHE A 47 -49.88 74.79 -19.24
N ASP A 48 -49.01 75.26 -18.37
CA ASP A 48 -48.40 76.58 -18.51
C ASP A 48 -47.33 76.45 -19.60
N PRO A 49 -47.52 76.99 -20.81
CA PRO A 49 -46.54 76.89 -21.89
C PRO A 49 -45.25 77.68 -21.60
N ASP A 50 -45.27 78.56 -20.58
CA ASP A 50 -44.19 79.50 -20.26
C ASP A 50 -43.44 79.12 -18.96
N ILE A 51 -43.28 77.82 -18.68
CA ILE A 51 -42.47 77.36 -17.55
C ILE A 51 -41.01 77.75 -17.75
N LYS A 52 -40.52 78.68 -16.93
CA LYS A 52 -39.13 79.15 -16.96
C LYS A 52 -38.17 78.12 -16.34
N LEU A 53 -36.93 78.09 -16.83
CA LEU A 53 -35.85 77.23 -16.32
C LEU A 53 -35.68 77.32 -14.79
N ASN A 54 -35.85 78.52 -14.21
CA ASN A 54 -35.76 78.73 -12.76
C ASN A 54 -36.85 77.97 -11.98
N THR A 55 -38.05 77.82 -12.54
CA THR A 55 -39.16 77.08 -11.91
C THR A 55 -38.83 75.60 -11.83
N ILE A 56 -38.29 75.04 -12.92
CA ILE A 56 -37.86 73.64 -12.98
C ILE A 56 -36.69 73.38 -12.02
N ARG A 57 -35.69 74.27 -12.01
CA ARG A 57 -34.54 74.16 -11.11
C ARG A 57 -34.96 74.21 -9.64
N ASN A 58 -35.82 75.14 -9.27
CA ASN A 58 -36.28 75.26 -7.88
C ASN A 58 -37.09 74.04 -7.43
N PHE A 59 -37.81 73.39 -8.35
CA PHE A 59 -38.50 72.13 -8.07
C PHE A 59 -37.52 71.00 -7.76
N PHE A 60 -36.52 70.77 -8.62
CA PHE A 60 -35.55 69.70 -8.39
C PHE A 60 -34.54 70.01 -7.27
N ASN A 61 -34.27 71.28 -6.94
CA ASN A 61 -33.52 71.63 -5.72
C ASN A 61 -34.30 71.26 -4.45
N LYS A 62 -35.64 71.29 -4.50
CA LYS A 62 -36.50 70.92 -3.36
C LYS A 62 -36.68 69.40 -3.25
N TYR A 63 -36.58 68.70 -4.37
CA TYR A 63 -36.72 67.24 -4.48
C TYR A 63 -35.47 66.63 -5.12
N GLU A 64 -34.31 66.87 -4.50
CA GLU A 64 -32.99 66.47 -5.01
C GLU A 64 -32.87 64.95 -5.17
N GLU A 65 -33.61 64.20 -4.35
CA GLU A 65 -33.71 62.73 -4.40
C GLU A 65 -34.02 62.17 -5.79
N TYR A 66 -34.79 62.89 -6.64
CA TYR A 66 -35.08 62.43 -8.00
C TYR A 66 -33.92 62.68 -8.96
N ALA A 67 -33.19 63.77 -8.78
CA ALA A 67 -32.05 64.12 -9.61
C ALA A 67 -30.82 63.24 -9.32
N GLU A 68 -30.67 62.76 -8.09
CA GLU A 68 -29.63 61.81 -7.70
C GLU A 68 -29.83 60.41 -8.32
N GLN A 69 -31.09 59.99 -8.49
CA GLN A 69 -31.42 58.61 -8.91
C GLN A 69 -31.53 58.41 -10.42
N VAL A 70 -31.73 59.49 -11.19
CA VAL A 70 -31.75 59.44 -12.66
C VAL A 70 -30.54 60.23 -13.16
N GLU A 71 -29.49 59.53 -13.59
CA GLU A 71 -28.21 60.12 -13.96
C GLU A 71 -28.35 61.23 -15.03
N ARG A 72 -29.20 61.02 -16.04
CA ARG A 72 -29.48 62.05 -17.06
C ARG A 72 -30.17 63.28 -16.49
N LEU A 73 -31.10 63.11 -15.56
CA LEU A 73 -31.76 64.22 -14.86
C LEU A 73 -30.76 64.95 -13.98
N GLY A 74 -29.91 64.24 -13.24
CA GLY A 74 -28.83 64.82 -12.44
C GLY A 74 -27.80 65.58 -13.29
N ALA A 75 -27.47 65.08 -14.48
CA ALA A 75 -26.60 65.78 -15.42
C ALA A 75 -27.26 67.06 -15.96
N LEU A 76 -28.54 67.01 -16.35
CA LEU A 76 -29.30 68.19 -16.79
C LEU A 76 -29.52 69.20 -15.65
N HIS A 77 -29.73 68.72 -14.43
CA HIS A 77 -29.90 69.54 -13.23
C HIS A 77 -28.60 70.26 -12.86
N ARG A 78 -27.46 69.55 -12.82
CA ARG A 78 -26.14 70.16 -12.66
C ARG A 78 -25.84 71.19 -13.74
N LEU A 79 -26.16 70.89 -15.00
CA LEU A 79 -25.97 71.84 -16.11
C LEU A 79 -26.88 73.08 -15.97
N ALA A 80 -28.09 72.93 -15.44
CA ALA A 80 -29.01 74.04 -15.12
C ALA A 80 -28.54 74.90 -13.93
N VAL A 81 -27.77 74.32 -13.00
CA VAL A 81 -27.20 75.01 -11.84
C VAL A 81 -25.88 75.70 -12.21
N ASP A 82 -24.97 75.00 -12.87
CA ASP A 82 -23.60 75.44 -13.15
C ASP A 82 -23.50 76.35 -14.38
N SER A 83 -24.40 76.20 -15.37
CA SER A 83 -24.34 76.93 -16.64
C SER A 83 -25.74 77.17 -17.24
N PRO A 84 -26.61 77.93 -16.57
CA PRO A 84 -28.01 78.13 -16.99
C PRO A 84 -28.16 78.72 -18.41
N ARG A 85 -27.17 79.48 -18.90
CA ARG A 85 -27.16 80.04 -20.27
C ARG A 85 -27.00 78.99 -21.37
N LYS A 86 -26.36 77.84 -21.09
CA LYS A 86 -26.25 76.74 -22.07
C LYS A 86 -27.59 76.06 -22.32
N LEU A 87 -28.40 75.94 -21.25
CA LEU A 87 -29.74 75.35 -21.30
C LEU A 87 -30.83 76.32 -21.80
N SER A 88 -30.64 77.64 -21.66
CA SER A 88 -31.73 78.61 -21.93
C SER A 88 -31.90 79.07 -23.38
N GLU A 89 -30.84 79.06 -24.22
CA GLU A 89 -30.94 79.67 -25.57
C GLU A 89 -30.29 78.88 -26.72
N ASN A 90 -29.38 77.92 -26.49
CA ASN A 90 -28.68 77.23 -27.59
C ASN A 90 -28.93 75.71 -27.72
N GLU A 91 -29.66 75.09 -26.79
CA GLU A 91 -29.95 73.65 -26.83
C GLU A 91 -31.42 73.38 -26.50
N GLU A 92 -32.34 73.90 -27.32
CA GLU A 92 -33.81 73.76 -27.18
C GLU A 92 -34.25 72.30 -26.91
N LYS A 93 -33.48 71.33 -27.44
CA LYS A 93 -33.68 69.90 -27.21
C LYS A 93 -33.43 69.48 -25.75
N LEU A 94 -32.37 69.97 -25.10
CA LEU A 94 -32.04 69.66 -23.71
C LEU A 94 -33.00 70.33 -22.74
N PHE A 95 -33.41 71.56 -23.03
CA PHE A 95 -34.45 72.24 -22.27
C PHE A 95 -35.79 71.49 -22.33
N LYS A 96 -36.21 71.08 -23.54
CA LYS A 96 -37.41 70.24 -23.73
C LYS A 96 -37.30 68.90 -23.00
N GLU A 97 -36.11 68.30 -22.94
CA GLU A 97 -35.86 67.05 -22.20
C GLU A 97 -36.00 67.27 -20.68
N TYR A 98 -35.39 68.32 -20.14
CA TYR A 98 -35.48 68.69 -18.72
C TYR A 98 -36.91 69.08 -18.30
N LEU A 99 -37.64 69.77 -19.18
CA LEU A 99 -39.05 70.11 -19.02
C LEU A 99 -39.95 68.86 -18.98
N LYS A 100 -39.64 67.81 -19.76
CA LYS A 100 -40.39 66.54 -19.70
C LYS A 100 -40.26 65.85 -18.35
N PHE A 101 -39.06 65.82 -17.75
CA PHE A 101 -38.87 65.28 -16.40
C PHE A 101 -39.64 66.10 -15.36
N TYR A 102 -39.58 67.43 -15.46
CA TYR A 102 -40.35 68.32 -14.59
C TYR A 102 -41.84 68.02 -14.64
N HIS A 103 -42.43 67.94 -15.83
CA HIS A 103 -43.86 67.64 -15.98
C HIS A 103 -44.25 66.30 -15.36
N ALA A 104 -43.43 65.25 -15.56
CA ALA A 104 -43.72 63.93 -15.02
C ALA A 104 -43.69 63.91 -13.48
N PHE A 105 -42.65 64.47 -12.86
CA PHE A 105 -42.55 64.47 -11.39
C PHE A 105 -43.46 65.52 -10.72
N PHE A 106 -43.74 66.65 -11.38
CA PHE A 106 -44.66 67.67 -10.88
C PHE A 106 -46.13 67.19 -10.89
N ALA A 107 -46.53 66.42 -11.91
CA ALA A 107 -47.85 65.79 -11.95
C ALA A 107 -48.06 64.83 -10.76
N LEU A 108 -47.03 64.07 -10.39
CA LEU A 108 -47.04 63.19 -9.22
C LEU A 108 -47.19 63.96 -7.89
N HIS A 109 -46.52 65.11 -7.74
CA HIS A 109 -46.52 65.89 -6.49
C HIS A 109 -47.76 66.76 -6.27
N THR A 110 -48.40 67.22 -7.34
CA THR A 110 -49.55 68.12 -7.25
C THR A 110 -50.88 67.39 -7.07
N GLY A 111 -50.89 66.06 -7.16
CA GLY A 111 -52.10 65.24 -6.96
C GLY A 111 -53.24 65.55 -7.93
N LYS A 112 -53.00 66.29 -9.02
CA LYS A 112 -54.01 66.67 -10.01
C LYS A 112 -54.41 65.51 -10.95
N GLU A 113 -53.66 64.41 -10.94
CA GLU A 113 -54.05 63.13 -11.53
C GLU A 113 -54.21 62.06 -10.44
N GLN A 114 -55.28 62.18 -9.63
CA GLN A 114 -55.71 61.09 -8.72
C GLN A 114 -56.08 59.78 -9.45
N SER A 115 -56.04 59.76 -10.79
CA SER A 115 -56.28 58.61 -11.64
C SER A 115 -55.06 57.68 -11.79
N LEU A 116 -53.85 58.16 -11.51
CA LEU A 116 -52.62 57.37 -11.62
C LEU A 116 -52.11 57.05 -10.22
N ALA A 117 -52.48 55.87 -9.69
CA ALA A 117 -51.91 55.31 -8.46
C ALA A 117 -50.46 54.83 -8.72
N MET A 118 -49.57 55.75 -9.04
CA MET A 118 -48.17 55.51 -9.37
C MET A 118 -47.27 56.21 -8.34
N LYS A 119 -46.22 55.53 -7.87
CA LYS A 119 -45.25 56.09 -6.92
C LYS A 119 -44.10 56.79 -7.66
N GLY A 120 -43.36 57.65 -6.96
CA GLY A 120 -42.15 58.29 -7.51
C GLY A 120 -41.15 57.26 -8.03
N ASP A 121 -40.97 56.15 -7.30
CA ASP A 121 -40.10 55.03 -7.65
C ASP A 121 -40.47 54.40 -9.00
N ASP A 122 -41.77 54.23 -9.29
CA ASP A 122 -42.25 53.63 -10.54
C ASP A 122 -41.85 54.51 -11.75
N LEU A 123 -41.89 55.85 -11.62
CA LEU A 123 -41.43 56.79 -12.66
C LEU A 123 -39.92 56.78 -12.84
N ILE A 124 -39.15 56.66 -11.75
CA ILE A 124 -37.69 56.61 -11.77
C ILE A 124 -37.21 55.40 -12.58
N HIS A 125 -37.82 54.22 -12.40
CA HIS A 125 -37.46 53.02 -13.16
C HIS A 125 -37.78 53.14 -14.65
N LEU A 126 -38.94 53.68 -15.01
CA LEU A 126 -39.31 53.91 -16.41
C LEU A 126 -38.35 54.89 -17.10
N PHE A 127 -37.95 55.96 -16.40
CA PHE A 127 -36.96 56.91 -16.93
C PHE A 127 -35.56 56.31 -17.03
N ARG A 128 -35.16 55.42 -16.11
CA ARG A 128 -33.88 54.71 -16.15
C ARG A 128 -33.79 53.77 -17.35
N ILE A 129 -34.84 52.99 -17.65
CA ILE A 129 -34.90 52.14 -18.86
C ILE A 129 -34.85 52.99 -20.13
N ARG A 130 -35.64 54.07 -20.17
CA ARG A 130 -35.64 55.01 -21.32
C ARG A 130 -34.28 55.68 -21.53
N GLN A 131 -33.54 55.93 -20.46
CA GLN A 131 -32.17 56.43 -20.53
C GLN A 131 -31.24 55.38 -21.19
N TRP A 132 -31.39 54.09 -20.87
CA TRP A 132 -30.62 53.03 -21.53
C TRP A 132 -30.96 52.87 -23.01
N GLU A 133 -32.20 53.14 -23.42
CA GLU A 133 -32.61 53.15 -24.84
C GLU A 133 -32.07 54.34 -25.64
N HIS A 134 -31.87 55.50 -25.00
CA HIS A 134 -31.55 56.77 -25.68
C HIS A 134 -30.13 57.31 -25.41
N GLY A 135 -29.39 56.75 -24.45
CA GLY A 135 -28.14 57.31 -23.89
C GLY A 135 -26.87 56.47 -24.15
N THR A 136 -25.73 57.16 -24.04
CA THR A 136 -24.34 56.76 -24.35
C THR A 136 -23.82 55.53 -23.62
N GLU A 137 -23.30 54.56 -24.38
CA GLU A 137 -22.54 53.35 -23.99
C GLU A 137 -23.11 52.56 -22.79
N PRO A 138 -24.16 51.73 -23.00
CA PRO A 138 -24.59 50.75 -22.00
C PRO A 138 -23.45 49.79 -21.64
N ALA A 139 -23.21 49.61 -20.34
CA ALA A 139 -22.10 48.82 -19.82
C ALA A 139 -22.34 47.30 -19.94
N ASN A 140 -23.61 46.86 -19.81
CA ASN A 140 -23.98 45.45 -19.83
C ASN A 140 -25.03 45.11 -20.91
N VAL A 141 -25.26 43.81 -21.11
CA VAL A 141 -26.20 43.28 -22.10
C VAL A 141 -27.67 43.47 -21.74
N LEU A 142 -28.05 43.39 -20.47
CA LEU A 142 -29.42 43.69 -20.03
C LEU A 142 -29.81 45.15 -20.31
N GLN A 143 -28.90 46.11 -20.10
CA GLN A 143 -29.13 47.54 -20.39
C GLN A 143 -29.38 47.77 -21.89
N LEU A 144 -28.67 47.04 -22.76
CA LEU A 144 -28.82 47.11 -24.21
C LEU A 144 -30.20 46.66 -24.73
N VAL A 145 -30.85 45.74 -24.02
CA VAL A 145 -32.14 45.15 -24.43
C VAL A 145 -33.29 45.46 -23.47
N ALA A 146 -33.04 46.27 -22.45
CA ALA A 146 -33.97 46.53 -21.37
C ALA A 146 -35.34 47.01 -21.86
N GLY A 147 -35.36 47.87 -22.87
CA GLY A 147 -36.59 48.32 -23.54
C GLY A 147 -37.44 47.17 -24.08
N SER A 148 -36.82 46.31 -24.89
CA SER A 148 -37.48 45.13 -25.46
C SER A 148 -37.91 44.11 -24.39
N LEU A 149 -37.13 43.94 -23.33
CA LEU A 149 -37.50 43.07 -22.21
C LEU A 149 -38.70 43.63 -21.44
N VAL A 150 -38.77 44.95 -21.27
CA VAL A 150 -39.90 45.61 -20.64
C VAL A 150 -41.16 45.45 -21.50
N GLU A 151 -41.06 45.64 -22.82
CA GLU A 151 -42.18 45.45 -23.75
C GLU A 151 -42.73 44.01 -23.72
N ILE A 152 -41.85 43.00 -23.90
CA ILE A 152 -42.23 41.58 -23.82
C ILE A 152 -42.81 41.24 -22.44
N GLY A 153 -42.19 41.74 -21.38
CA GLY A 153 -42.63 41.52 -20.01
C GLY A 153 -44.02 42.10 -19.75
N ILE A 154 -44.35 43.28 -20.29
CA ILE A 154 -45.68 43.87 -20.16
C ILE A 154 -46.72 42.95 -20.79
N ASP A 155 -46.51 42.53 -22.03
CA ASP A 155 -47.46 41.69 -22.77
C ASP A 155 -47.71 40.35 -22.05
N TYR A 156 -46.64 39.78 -21.50
CA TYR A 156 -46.69 38.51 -20.80
C TYR A 156 -47.34 38.62 -19.41
N PHE A 157 -46.82 39.48 -18.54
CA PHE A 157 -47.24 39.57 -17.15
C PHE A 157 -48.56 40.30 -16.94
N LEU A 158 -49.10 40.94 -17.99
CA LEU A 158 -50.52 41.33 -18.00
C LEU A 158 -51.46 40.12 -17.86
N GLN A 159 -51.03 38.92 -18.27
CA GLN A 159 -51.84 37.69 -18.24
C GLN A 159 -51.58 36.82 -16.99
N THR A 160 -50.50 37.08 -16.25
CA THR A 160 -50.08 36.29 -15.07
C THR A 160 -49.90 37.19 -13.83
N PRO A 161 -50.96 37.44 -13.04
CA PRO A 161 -50.89 38.32 -11.87
C PRO A 161 -49.98 37.75 -10.77
N GLY A 162 -49.01 38.54 -10.28
CA GLY A 162 -48.17 38.19 -9.12
C GLY A 162 -46.77 37.63 -9.44
N ALA A 163 -46.47 37.36 -10.71
CA ALA A 163 -45.17 36.81 -11.13
C ALA A 163 -44.00 37.83 -11.18
N LEU A 164 -44.28 39.12 -10.96
CA LEU A 164 -43.29 40.21 -10.91
C LEU A 164 -43.01 40.71 -9.48
N ASN A 165 -43.56 40.06 -8.46
CA ASN A 165 -43.17 40.36 -7.08
C ASN A 165 -41.83 39.67 -6.81
N THR A 166 -40.76 40.44 -6.54
CA THR A 166 -39.44 39.87 -6.23
C THR A 166 -39.45 38.95 -5.00
N GLU A 167 -40.47 39.05 -4.15
CA GLU A 167 -40.68 38.14 -3.00
C GLU A 167 -41.53 36.90 -3.32
N SER A 168 -42.16 36.80 -4.50
CA SER A 168 -42.88 35.59 -4.91
C SER A 168 -41.92 34.56 -5.51
N ALA A 169 -42.28 33.28 -5.41
CA ALA A 169 -41.47 32.18 -5.94
C ALA A 169 -41.15 32.36 -7.44
N GLN A 170 -42.15 32.75 -8.24
CA GLN A 170 -41.98 33.03 -9.67
C GLN A 170 -41.12 34.27 -9.93
N GLY A 171 -41.24 35.31 -9.09
CA GLY A 171 -40.41 36.51 -9.21
C GLY A 171 -38.95 36.28 -8.82
N ARG A 172 -38.68 35.41 -7.83
CA ARG A 172 -37.32 34.96 -7.47
C ARG A 172 -36.66 34.21 -8.62
N ILE A 173 -37.38 33.30 -9.28
CA ILE A 173 -36.87 32.59 -10.47
C ILE A 173 -36.57 33.57 -11.59
N MET A 174 -37.49 34.49 -11.89
CA MET A 174 -37.30 35.48 -12.95
C MET A 174 -36.11 36.40 -12.66
N HIS A 175 -35.94 36.81 -11.40
CA HIS A 175 -34.79 37.56 -10.95
C HIS A 175 -33.50 36.77 -11.18
N ASN A 176 -33.40 35.52 -10.69
CA ASN A 176 -32.21 34.69 -10.86
C ASN A 176 -31.88 34.39 -12.33
N PHE A 177 -32.89 34.22 -13.18
CA PHE A 177 -32.72 34.09 -14.63
C PHE A 177 -32.15 35.37 -15.26
N LEU A 178 -32.66 36.55 -14.90
CA LEU A 178 -32.15 37.81 -15.42
C LEU A 178 -30.74 38.10 -14.90
N THR A 179 -30.46 37.87 -13.63
CA THR A 179 -29.10 38.02 -13.05
C THR A 179 -28.07 37.14 -13.77
N ALA A 180 -28.47 35.98 -14.29
CA ALA A 180 -27.59 35.12 -15.07
C ALA A 180 -26.95 35.85 -16.28
N PHE A 181 -27.65 36.82 -16.89
CA PHE A 181 -27.15 37.61 -18.02
C PHE A 181 -26.31 38.82 -17.62
N ASP A 182 -26.43 39.29 -16.38
CA ASP A 182 -25.61 40.38 -15.83
C ASP A 182 -24.16 39.93 -15.63
N GLU A 183 -23.97 38.64 -15.29
CA GLU A 183 -22.67 38.03 -15.02
C GLU A 183 -21.90 37.58 -16.28
N ILE A 184 -22.45 37.78 -17.48
CA ILE A 184 -21.81 37.35 -18.73
C ILE A 184 -20.97 38.50 -19.28
N ASP A 185 -19.66 38.29 -19.34
CA ASP A 185 -18.74 39.24 -19.98
C ASP A 185 -18.61 38.94 -21.48
N PHE A 186 -19.19 39.82 -22.30
CA PHE A 186 -19.23 39.69 -23.75
C PHE A 186 -18.09 40.48 -24.41
N SER A 187 -17.50 39.94 -25.48
CA SER A 187 -16.26 40.39 -26.14
C SER A 187 -16.21 41.90 -26.50
N GLU A 188 -15.00 42.41 -26.75
CA GLU A 188 -14.71 43.83 -27.09
C GLU A 188 -15.38 44.34 -28.39
N SER A 189 -15.93 43.45 -29.23
CA SER A 189 -16.56 43.86 -30.49
C SER A 189 -17.95 44.46 -30.26
N LYS A 190 -18.01 45.80 -30.18
CA LYS A 190 -19.25 46.58 -29.95
C LYS A 190 -20.39 46.23 -30.92
N ASP A 191 -20.08 45.96 -32.20
CA ASP A 191 -21.11 45.69 -33.23
C ASP A 191 -21.73 44.29 -33.11
N ILE A 192 -20.93 43.28 -32.74
CA ILE A 192 -21.43 41.90 -32.56
C ILE A 192 -22.25 41.80 -31.27
N LYS A 193 -21.76 42.44 -30.20
CA LYS A 193 -22.46 42.54 -28.92
C LYS A 193 -23.84 43.19 -29.11
N LEU A 194 -23.95 44.23 -29.94
CA LEU A 194 -25.20 44.94 -30.18
C LEU A 194 -26.23 44.10 -30.97
N GLU A 195 -25.83 43.45 -32.06
CA GLU A 195 -26.76 42.69 -32.91
C GLU A 195 -27.24 41.39 -32.26
N VAL A 196 -26.33 40.64 -31.62
CA VAL A 196 -26.66 39.34 -31.03
C VAL A 196 -27.52 39.53 -29.79
N SER A 197 -27.16 40.45 -28.91
CA SER A 197 -27.92 40.72 -27.68
C SER A 197 -29.37 41.11 -27.99
N LYS A 198 -29.58 42.02 -28.95
CA LYS A 198 -30.91 42.51 -29.35
C LYS A 198 -31.84 41.44 -29.93
N LYS A 199 -31.31 40.33 -30.46
CA LYS A 199 -32.12 39.22 -31.00
C LYS A 199 -32.25 38.06 -30.03
N LEU A 200 -31.18 37.75 -29.31
CA LEU A 200 -31.06 36.53 -28.50
C LEU A 200 -31.75 36.67 -27.15
N VAL A 201 -31.39 37.70 -26.39
CA VAL A 201 -31.84 37.87 -24.99
C VAL A 201 -33.36 38.06 -24.90
N PRO A 202 -34.01 38.88 -25.74
CA PRO A 202 -35.47 39.01 -25.73
C PRO A 202 -36.21 37.70 -26.03
N ARG A 203 -35.69 36.87 -26.95
CA ARG A 203 -36.29 35.56 -27.27
C ARG A 203 -36.15 34.56 -26.13
N LEU A 204 -34.97 34.48 -25.52
CA LEU A 204 -34.73 33.62 -24.36
C LEU A 204 -35.62 34.03 -23.18
N PHE A 205 -35.77 35.35 -22.97
CA PHE A 205 -36.65 35.89 -21.93
C PHE A 205 -38.12 35.53 -22.16
N ALA A 206 -38.62 35.66 -23.41
CA ALA A 206 -40.00 35.28 -23.72
C ALA A 206 -40.27 33.79 -23.43
N VAL A 207 -39.40 32.90 -23.91
CA VAL A 207 -39.53 31.45 -23.71
C VAL A 207 -39.41 31.07 -22.23
N ALA A 208 -38.48 31.69 -21.50
CA ALA A 208 -38.30 31.46 -20.08
C ALA A 208 -39.52 31.94 -19.27
N ALA A 209 -40.05 33.12 -19.60
CA ALA A 209 -41.26 33.65 -18.97
C ALA A 209 -42.43 32.69 -19.15
N GLU A 210 -42.70 32.22 -20.37
CA GLU A 210 -43.73 31.21 -20.68
C GLU A 210 -43.53 29.93 -19.85
N SER A 211 -42.32 29.40 -19.83
CA SER A 211 -42.00 28.15 -19.11
C SER A 211 -42.14 28.27 -17.59
N PHE A 212 -41.78 29.42 -17.01
CA PHE A 212 -41.82 29.61 -15.56
C PHE A 212 -43.24 29.77 -15.01
N ALA A 213 -44.22 30.19 -15.80
CA ALA A 213 -45.61 30.23 -15.33
C ALA A 213 -46.27 28.85 -15.22
N GLU A 214 -45.72 27.84 -15.89
CA GLU A 214 -46.19 26.46 -15.76
C GLU A 214 -45.66 25.79 -14.49
N LEU A 215 -44.66 26.39 -13.81
CA LEU A 215 -44.11 25.87 -12.56
C LEU A 215 -45.06 26.09 -11.39
N SER A 216 -45.22 25.05 -10.56
CA SER A 216 -45.95 25.16 -9.30
C SER A 216 -45.23 26.12 -8.34
N PRO A 217 -45.95 26.83 -7.45
CA PRO A 217 -45.33 27.72 -6.47
C PRO A 217 -44.34 27.01 -5.54
N GLU A 218 -44.60 25.74 -5.18
CA GLU A 218 -43.73 24.93 -4.33
C GLU A 218 -42.41 24.60 -5.02
N SER A 219 -42.44 24.20 -6.31
CA SER A 219 -41.22 23.95 -7.08
C SER A 219 -40.46 25.25 -7.33
N ALA A 220 -41.18 26.35 -7.59
CA ALA A 220 -40.55 27.64 -7.85
C ALA A 220 -39.78 28.21 -6.65
N ASP A 221 -40.14 27.81 -5.43
CA ASP A 221 -39.51 28.28 -4.21
C ASP A 221 -38.29 27.47 -3.77
N ASP A 222 -38.00 26.36 -4.44
CA ASP A 222 -36.83 25.53 -4.14
C ASP A 222 -35.52 26.28 -4.47
N PRO A 223 -34.66 26.57 -3.48
CA PRO A 223 -33.36 27.21 -3.72
C PRO A 223 -32.46 26.40 -4.67
N LYS A 224 -32.58 25.07 -4.68
CA LYS A 224 -31.81 24.18 -5.57
C LYS A 224 -32.24 24.41 -7.03
N LEU A 225 -33.54 24.51 -7.29
CA LEU A 225 -34.07 24.80 -8.63
C LEU A 225 -33.69 26.20 -9.11
N GLN A 226 -33.77 27.19 -8.22
CA GLN A 226 -33.39 28.57 -8.54
C GLN A 226 -31.92 28.69 -8.97
N LEU A 227 -31.01 28.02 -8.25
CA LEU A 227 -29.59 27.98 -8.61
C LEU A 227 -29.35 27.21 -9.93
N PHE A 228 -30.03 26.07 -10.11
CA PHE A 228 -29.97 25.30 -11.36
C PHE A 228 -30.38 26.13 -12.58
N ILE A 229 -31.49 26.88 -12.48
CA ILE A 229 -31.97 27.76 -13.55
C ILE A 229 -30.94 28.86 -13.85
N LYS A 230 -30.38 29.49 -12.81
CA LYS A 230 -29.37 30.56 -12.98
C LYS A 230 -28.13 30.07 -13.73
N GLU A 231 -27.50 28.99 -13.25
CA GLU A 231 -26.27 28.47 -13.85
C GLU A 231 -26.50 27.91 -15.25
N THR A 232 -27.63 27.22 -15.46
CA THR A 232 -27.99 26.68 -16.79
C THR A 232 -28.27 27.80 -17.78
N ALA A 233 -29.02 28.84 -17.40
CA ALA A 233 -29.32 29.97 -18.27
C ALA A 233 -28.04 30.75 -18.65
N LYS A 234 -27.15 30.98 -17.69
CA LYS A 234 -25.85 31.62 -17.91
C LYS A 234 -25.00 30.84 -18.92
N GLY A 235 -24.90 29.52 -18.72
CA GLY A 235 -24.18 28.62 -19.63
C GLY A 235 -24.76 28.63 -21.04
N ILE A 236 -26.09 28.49 -21.17
CA ILE A 236 -26.80 28.54 -22.46
C ILE A 236 -26.54 29.84 -23.22
N ALA A 237 -26.67 30.96 -22.53
CA ALA A 237 -26.43 32.27 -23.11
C ALA A 237 -24.97 32.44 -23.57
N THR A 238 -24.01 31.95 -22.77
CA THR A 238 -22.57 32.01 -23.08
C THR A 238 -22.22 31.17 -24.31
N ASP A 239 -22.72 29.94 -24.40
CA ASP A 239 -22.46 29.03 -25.53
C ASP A 239 -23.09 29.54 -26.82
N LEU A 240 -24.35 30.01 -26.75
CA LEU A 240 -25.04 30.62 -27.88
C LEU A 240 -24.24 31.82 -28.40
N TYR A 241 -23.78 32.71 -27.52
CA TYR A 241 -22.99 33.87 -27.91
C TYR A 241 -21.67 33.50 -28.58
N LYS A 242 -20.88 32.60 -27.99
CA LYS A 242 -19.61 32.13 -28.58
C LYS A 242 -19.80 31.60 -29.99
N ARG A 243 -20.90 30.86 -30.22
CA ARG A 243 -21.20 30.35 -31.56
C ARG A 243 -21.66 31.44 -32.52
N PHE A 244 -22.46 32.39 -32.07
CA PHE A 244 -22.85 33.54 -32.90
C PHE A 244 -21.63 34.35 -33.35
N GLU A 245 -20.68 34.58 -32.45
CA GLU A 245 -19.39 35.20 -32.82
C GLU A 245 -18.66 34.38 -33.88
N GLN A 246 -18.57 33.06 -33.71
CA GLN A 246 -17.92 32.16 -34.66
C GLN A 246 -18.60 32.20 -36.04
N LEU A 247 -19.93 32.07 -36.09
CA LEU A 247 -20.70 32.10 -37.35
C LEU A 247 -20.58 33.43 -38.09
N LYS A 248 -20.47 34.55 -37.35
CA LYS A 248 -20.23 35.88 -37.92
C LYS A 248 -18.81 36.00 -38.49
N LYS A 249 -17.80 35.53 -37.76
CA LYS A 249 -16.40 35.44 -38.25
C LYS A 249 -16.29 34.59 -39.53
N GLU A 250 -17.09 33.55 -39.63
CA GLU A 250 -17.14 32.65 -40.79
C GLU A 250 -18.02 33.16 -41.95
N GLY A 251 -18.71 34.30 -41.81
CA GLY A 251 -19.57 34.87 -42.85
C GLY A 251 -20.82 34.04 -43.18
N LYS A 252 -21.28 33.20 -42.24
CA LYS A 252 -22.37 32.23 -42.45
C LYS A 252 -23.74 32.66 -41.91
N LEU A 253 -23.86 33.89 -41.39
CA LEU A 253 -25.07 34.36 -40.70
C LEU A 253 -26.32 34.51 -41.60
N ASP A 254 -26.16 34.65 -42.92
CA ASP A 254 -27.26 34.98 -43.86
C ASP A 254 -27.89 33.76 -44.58
N ARG A 255 -27.54 32.52 -44.21
CA ARG A 255 -27.93 31.32 -44.97
C ARG A 255 -29.11 30.55 -44.34
N GLY A 256 -30.33 30.85 -44.79
CA GLY A 256 -31.48 29.93 -44.87
C GLY A 256 -32.16 29.53 -43.55
N GLN A 257 -33.45 29.86 -43.41
CA GLN A 257 -34.24 29.68 -42.19
C GLN A 257 -34.38 28.23 -41.68
N GLU A 258 -34.37 27.20 -42.53
CA GLU A 258 -34.52 25.79 -42.11
C GLU A 258 -33.21 25.16 -41.57
N GLN A 259 -32.08 25.46 -42.22
CA GLN A 259 -30.76 24.99 -41.77
C GLN A 259 -30.35 25.70 -40.48
N GLU A 260 -30.69 26.98 -40.38
CA GLU A 260 -30.47 27.80 -39.18
C GLU A 260 -31.28 27.27 -38.00
N ALA A 261 -32.57 26.96 -38.16
CA ALA A 261 -33.43 26.43 -37.10
C ALA A 261 -32.96 25.07 -36.57
N THR A 262 -32.51 24.16 -37.45
CA THR A 262 -32.00 22.84 -37.06
C THR A 262 -30.67 22.95 -36.32
N ASN A 263 -29.77 23.84 -36.79
CA ASN A 263 -28.51 24.13 -36.09
C ASN A 263 -28.74 24.83 -34.74
N TRP A 264 -29.76 25.70 -34.67
CA TRP A 264 -30.16 26.38 -33.44
C TRP A 264 -30.72 25.41 -32.40
N GLY A 265 -31.65 24.54 -32.80
CA GLY A 265 -32.23 23.53 -31.92
C GLY A 265 -31.17 22.57 -31.37
N GLN A 266 -30.22 22.15 -32.21
CA GLN A 266 -29.09 21.32 -31.78
C GLN A 266 -28.15 22.05 -30.81
N LEU A 267 -27.90 23.33 -31.03
CA LEU A 267 -27.04 24.13 -30.15
C LEU A 267 -27.69 24.35 -28.79
N VAL A 268 -28.96 24.76 -28.75
CA VAL A 268 -29.71 24.92 -27.50
C VAL A 268 -29.76 23.60 -26.74
N LEU A 269 -30.08 22.49 -27.42
CA LEU A 269 -30.11 21.17 -26.79
C LEU A 269 -28.72 20.75 -26.26
N ARG A 270 -27.65 20.98 -27.05
CA ARG A 270 -26.28 20.67 -26.64
C ARG A 270 -25.88 21.49 -25.40
N SER A 271 -26.22 22.77 -25.40
CA SER A 271 -25.88 23.67 -24.31
C SER A 271 -26.74 23.41 -23.07
N MET A 272 -28.01 23.03 -23.24
CA MET A 272 -28.84 22.51 -22.15
C MET A 272 -28.21 21.26 -21.55
N ILE A 273 -27.89 20.24 -22.36
CA ILE A 273 -27.27 19.00 -21.87
C ILE A 273 -25.92 19.29 -21.20
N GLY A 274 -25.08 20.13 -21.80
CA GLY A 274 -23.77 20.47 -21.28
C GLY A 274 -23.82 21.22 -19.95
N ASN A 275 -24.65 22.25 -19.84
CA ASN A 275 -24.68 23.09 -18.63
C ASN A 275 -25.58 22.49 -17.54
N ALA A 276 -26.78 22.04 -17.88
CA ALA A 276 -27.67 21.40 -16.91
C ALA A 276 -27.08 20.08 -16.42
N GLY A 277 -26.57 19.25 -17.34
CA GLY A 277 -25.90 18.00 -17.01
C GLY A 277 -24.65 18.23 -16.16
N ALA A 278 -23.78 19.17 -16.54
CA ALA A 278 -22.59 19.47 -15.75
C ALA A 278 -22.93 19.94 -14.34
N PHE A 279 -23.96 20.77 -14.19
CA PHE A 279 -24.39 21.21 -12.85
C PHE A 279 -24.89 20.04 -12.00
N VAL A 280 -25.73 19.17 -12.58
CA VAL A 280 -26.25 17.97 -11.89
C VAL A 280 -25.11 17.05 -11.46
N PHE A 281 -24.14 16.79 -12.34
CA PHE A 281 -23.03 15.89 -12.04
C PHE A 281 -21.93 16.52 -11.19
N LYS A 282 -21.74 17.84 -11.20
CA LYS A 282 -20.75 18.51 -10.31
C LYS A 282 -21.29 18.82 -8.92
N SER A 283 -22.62 18.83 -8.74
CA SER A 283 -23.26 19.16 -7.46
C SER A 283 -24.23 18.07 -6.94
N PRO A 284 -23.89 16.77 -6.99
CA PRO A 284 -24.82 15.70 -6.61
C PRO A 284 -25.13 15.69 -5.10
N GLU A 285 -24.20 16.12 -4.25
CA GLU A 285 -24.42 16.26 -2.80
C GLU A 285 -25.50 17.30 -2.51
N ALA A 286 -25.40 18.47 -3.16
CA ALA A 286 -26.36 19.56 -3.00
C ALA A 286 -27.73 19.23 -3.59
N LEU A 287 -27.82 18.37 -4.61
CA LEU A 287 -29.07 18.06 -5.30
C LEU A 287 -29.80 16.85 -4.73
N PHE A 288 -29.07 15.76 -4.49
CA PHE A 288 -29.63 14.46 -4.13
C PHE A 288 -29.39 14.06 -2.67
N ASP A 289 -28.78 14.95 -1.86
CA ASP A 289 -28.43 14.70 -0.45
C ASP A 289 -27.64 13.38 -0.28
N THR A 290 -26.76 13.09 -1.24
CA THR A 290 -25.92 11.88 -1.25
C THR A 290 -24.70 12.04 -0.35
N ASN A 291 -24.14 10.92 0.12
CA ASN A 291 -22.85 10.96 0.82
C ASN A 291 -21.69 11.21 -0.16
N LYS A 292 -20.54 11.66 0.36
CA LYS A 292 -19.38 12.05 -0.45
C LYS A 292 -18.93 10.97 -1.45
N PRO A 293 -18.77 9.69 -1.07
CA PRO A 293 -18.35 8.67 -2.04
C PRO A 293 -19.37 8.40 -3.16
N VAL A 294 -20.67 8.41 -2.85
CA VAL A 294 -21.73 8.26 -3.88
C VAL A 294 -21.77 9.49 -4.79
N SER A 295 -21.58 10.68 -4.24
CA SER A 295 -21.43 11.92 -5.01
C SER A 295 -20.28 11.83 -6.02
N ASP A 296 -19.12 11.33 -5.60
CA ASP A 296 -17.94 11.23 -6.46
C ASP A 296 -18.14 10.20 -7.60
N ILE A 297 -18.87 9.10 -7.35
CA ILE A 297 -19.31 8.17 -8.40
C ILE A 297 -20.22 8.87 -9.42
N ILE A 298 -21.26 9.56 -8.95
CA ILE A 298 -22.22 10.26 -9.81
C ILE A 298 -21.50 11.31 -10.66
N GLN A 299 -20.57 12.05 -10.05
CA GLN A 299 -19.78 13.06 -10.74
C GLN A 299 -18.90 12.43 -11.82
N SER A 300 -18.08 11.44 -11.47
CA SER A 300 -17.11 10.84 -12.40
C SER A 300 -17.80 10.13 -13.57
N THR A 301 -18.80 9.29 -13.28
CA THR A 301 -19.54 8.54 -14.30
C THR A 301 -20.45 9.42 -15.15
N GLY A 302 -21.13 10.39 -14.53
CA GLY A 302 -22.01 11.33 -15.21
C GLY A 302 -21.25 12.26 -16.15
N LEU A 303 -20.11 12.80 -15.72
CA LEU A 303 -19.25 13.62 -16.58
C LEU A 303 -18.66 12.80 -17.74
N THR A 304 -18.27 11.55 -17.52
CA THR A 304 -17.77 10.66 -18.59
C THR A 304 -18.84 10.41 -19.65
N LEU A 305 -20.07 10.06 -19.22
CA LEU A 305 -21.20 9.87 -20.13
C LEU A 305 -21.55 11.15 -20.89
N MET A 306 -21.58 12.28 -20.20
CA MET A 306 -21.90 13.58 -20.79
C MET A 306 -20.83 13.99 -21.81
N ASN A 307 -19.54 13.82 -21.50
CA ASN A 307 -18.44 14.10 -22.41
C ASN A 307 -18.54 13.26 -23.68
N ALA A 308 -18.89 11.98 -23.58
CA ALA A 308 -19.14 11.11 -24.73
C ALA A 308 -20.32 11.58 -25.59
N ILE A 309 -21.45 11.94 -24.97
CA ILE A 309 -22.64 12.49 -25.67
C ILE A 309 -22.30 13.80 -26.38
N LEU A 310 -21.48 14.65 -25.75
CA LEU A 310 -21.04 15.92 -26.30
C LEU A 310 -19.84 15.79 -27.26
N GLY A 311 -19.25 14.60 -27.42
CA GLY A 311 -18.11 14.38 -28.31
C GLY A 311 -16.80 15.02 -27.84
N PHE A 312 -16.64 15.21 -26.53
CA PHE A 312 -15.34 15.54 -25.92
C PHE A 312 -14.52 14.27 -25.75
N ASP A 313 -13.28 14.31 -26.20
CA ASP A 313 -12.31 13.25 -25.95
C ASP A 313 -11.89 13.30 -24.47
N PRO A 314 -12.08 12.21 -23.68
CA PRO A 314 -11.71 12.17 -22.28
C PRO A 314 -10.20 12.32 -22.03
N GLU A 315 -9.33 11.94 -22.97
CA GLU A 315 -7.87 11.98 -22.77
C GLU A 315 -7.26 13.34 -23.12
N THR A 316 -7.79 13.99 -24.14
CA THR A 316 -7.25 15.26 -24.64
C THR A 316 -8.04 16.48 -24.19
N GLY A 317 -9.28 16.30 -23.72
CA GLY A 317 -10.21 17.39 -23.42
C GLY A 317 -10.61 18.20 -24.67
N ILE A 318 -10.19 17.76 -25.86
CA ILE A 318 -10.41 18.44 -27.13
C ILE A 318 -11.64 17.81 -27.80
N GLN A 319 -12.45 18.67 -28.42
CA GLN A 319 -13.61 18.25 -29.18
C GLN A 319 -13.14 17.46 -30.40
N THR A 320 -13.62 16.21 -30.56
CA THR A 320 -13.20 15.31 -31.65
C THR A 320 -13.49 15.84 -33.06
N ASP A 321 -14.36 16.84 -33.17
CA ASP A 321 -14.60 17.62 -34.39
C ASP A 321 -15.05 19.05 -34.00
N PRO A 322 -14.18 20.07 -34.18
CA PRO A 322 -14.49 21.48 -33.87
C PRO A 322 -15.63 22.06 -34.72
N GLU A 323 -15.98 21.44 -35.86
CA GLU A 323 -17.04 21.90 -36.75
C GLU A 323 -18.38 21.18 -36.49
N SER A 324 -18.35 20.00 -35.87
CA SER A 324 -19.54 19.23 -35.51
C SER A 324 -20.14 19.69 -34.18
N ASN A 325 -21.09 20.61 -34.26
CA ASN A 325 -21.99 20.96 -33.15
C ASN A 325 -23.03 19.86 -32.83
N LYS A 326 -22.85 18.64 -33.33
CA LYS A 326 -23.84 17.57 -33.22
C LYS A 326 -23.67 16.79 -31.91
N ILE A 327 -24.79 16.45 -31.30
CA ILE A 327 -24.84 15.52 -30.17
C ILE A 327 -24.59 14.11 -30.70
N GLN A 328 -23.63 13.41 -30.12
CA GLN A 328 -23.19 12.08 -30.55
C GLN A 328 -23.84 11.00 -29.67
N TRP A 329 -25.17 10.86 -29.72
CA TRP A 329 -25.92 9.87 -28.92
C TRP A 329 -25.40 8.43 -29.09
N ARG A 330 -24.89 8.09 -30.27
CA ARG A 330 -24.29 6.78 -30.54
C ARG A 330 -23.05 6.52 -29.67
N ASN A 331 -22.32 7.55 -29.27
CA ASN A 331 -21.13 7.41 -28.45
C ASN A 331 -21.49 7.10 -26.99
N ALA A 332 -22.67 7.51 -26.51
CA ALA A 332 -23.12 7.24 -25.14
C ALA A 332 -23.11 5.75 -24.78
N LEU A 333 -23.32 4.88 -25.78
CA LEU A 333 -23.34 3.42 -25.65
C LEU A 333 -22.15 2.76 -26.38
N SER A 334 -21.10 3.53 -26.68
CA SER A 334 -19.89 2.99 -27.29
C SER A 334 -19.12 2.14 -26.28
N ALA A 335 -18.36 1.15 -26.78
CA ALA A 335 -17.49 0.34 -25.94
C ALA A 335 -16.50 1.20 -25.14
N ASP A 336 -16.02 2.29 -25.73
CA ASP A 336 -15.07 3.22 -25.09
C ASP A 336 -15.73 4.00 -23.95
N THR A 337 -16.99 4.42 -24.11
CA THR A 337 -17.73 5.12 -23.05
C THR A 337 -18.12 4.18 -21.92
N LEU A 338 -18.53 2.95 -22.22
CA LEU A 338 -18.78 1.93 -21.20
C LEU A 338 -17.50 1.57 -20.43
N ASN A 339 -16.36 1.49 -21.13
CA ASN A 339 -15.05 1.31 -20.50
C ASN A 339 -14.71 2.49 -19.59
N GLY A 340 -14.84 3.73 -20.09
CA GLY A 340 -14.60 4.94 -19.30
C GLY A 340 -15.47 5.02 -18.05
N ILE A 341 -16.77 4.71 -18.15
CA ILE A 341 -17.68 4.66 -16.99
C ILE A 341 -17.25 3.60 -15.98
N THR A 342 -16.80 2.43 -16.47
CA THR A 342 -16.33 1.33 -15.62
C THR A 342 -15.05 1.74 -14.88
N LEU A 343 -14.06 2.30 -15.58
CA LEU A 343 -12.82 2.83 -15.01
C LEU A 343 -13.07 3.95 -13.99
N ALA A 344 -13.94 4.91 -14.34
CA ALA A 344 -14.36 5.99 -13.45
C ALA A 344 -14.99 5.47 -12.16
N SER A 345 -15.87 4.46 -12.25
CA SER A 345 -16.52 3.86 -11.09
C SER A 345 -15.51 3.10 -10.22
N LEU A 346 -14.62 2.35 -10.87
CA LEU A 346 -13.57 1.58 -10.23
C LEU A 346 -12.59 2.50 -9.48
N GLU A 347 -12.16 3.60 -10.08
CA GLU A 347 -11.30 4.59 -9.43
C GLU A 347 -11.88 5.09 -8.11
N ILE A 348 -13.15 5.48 -8.09
CA ILE A 348 -13.80 5.93 -6.86
C ILE A 348 -13.96 4.78 -5.85
N VAL A 349 -14.23 3.56 -6.30
CA VAL A 349 -14.27 2.37 -5.42
C VAL A 349 -12.91 2.07 -4.79
N ALA A 350 -11.81 2.32 -5.51
CA ALA A 350 -10.46 2.16 -4.97
C ALA A 350 -10.12 3.23 -3.91
N GLU A 351 -10.61 4.45 -4.08
CA GLU A 351 -10.46 5.54 -3.10
C GLU A 351 -11.40 5.36 -1.89
N HIS A 352 -12.56 4.76 -2.10
CA HIS A 352 -13.61 4.55 -1.10
C HIS A 352 -14.09 3.09 -1.02
N PRO A 353 -13.22 2.14 -0.64
CA PRO A 353 -13.57 0.71 -0.62
C PRO A 353 -14.62 0.37 0.46
N ASN A 354 -14.82 1.27 1.42
CA ASN A 354 -15.89 1.20 2.43
C ASN A 354 -17.30 1.24 1.83
N LEU A 355 -17.45 1.68 0.57
CA LEU A 355 -18.71 1.59 -0.17
C LEU A 355 -19.18 0.15 -0.38
N ILE A 356 -18.25 -0.81 -0.48
CA ILE A 356 -18.57 -2.21 -0.79
C ILE A 356 -18.58 -3.07 0.47
N SER A 357 -17.64 -2.85 1.39
CA SER A 357 -17.52 -3.67 2.60
C SER A 357 -16.98 -2.88 3.78
N GLY A 358 -17.44 -3.21 5.00
CA GLY A 358 -16.91 -2.64 6.25
C GLY A 358 -15.66 -3.36 6.79
N ASN A 359 -15.23 -4.47 6.17
CA ASN A 359 -14.06 -5.23 6.62
C ASN A 359 -12.77 -4.67 5.99
N GLN A 360 -11.78 -4.31 6.82
CA GLN A 360 -10.51 -3.72 6.38
C GLN A 360 -9.74 -4.59 5.39
N GLY A 361 -9.71 -5.92 5.57
CA GLY A 361 -9.05 -6.83 4.64
C GLY A 361 -9.75 -6.90 3.28
N ILE A 362 -11.09 -6.92 3.27
CA ILE A 362 -11.86 -6.86 2.00
C ILE A 362 -11.66 -5.49 1.33
N GLN A 363 -11.60 -4.42 2.10
CA GLN A 363 -11.36 -3.07 1.58
C GLN A 363 -9.99 -2.97 0.88
N ALA A 364 -8.94 -3.51 1.50
CA ALA A 364 -7.60 -3.54 0.91
C ALA A 364 -7.57 -4.35 -0.39
N ILE A 365 -8.20 -5.53 -0.41
CA ILE A 365 -8.30 -6.36 -1.62
C ILE A 365 -9.00 -5.61 -2.74
N ILE A 366 -10.15 -4.99 -2.46
CA ILE A 366 -10.91 -4.24 -3.47
C ILE A 366 -10.07 -3.06 -3.98
N GLY A 367 -9.46 -2.28 -3.10
CA GLY A 367 -8.62 -1.14 -3.51
C GLY A 367 -7.45 -1.56 -4.39
N GLU A 368 -6.72 -2.61 -4.01
CA GLU A 368 -5.57 -3.10 -4.76
C GLU A 368 -5.95 -3.77 -6.08
N VAL A 369 -7.01 -4.59 -6.10
CA VAL A 369 -7.52 -5.19 -7.34
C VAL A 369 -7.91 -4.06 -8.28
N THR A 370 -8.73 -3.13 -7.81
CA THR A 370 -9.24 -2.08 -8.66
C THR A 370 -8.13 -1.16 -9.19
N ASN A 371 -7.10 -0.85 -8.39
CA ASN A 371 -5.92 -0.14 -8.88
C ASN A 371 -5.15 -0.94 -9.93
N ALA A 372 -4.97 -2.25 -9.76
CA ALA A 372 -4.29 -3.09 -10.74
C ALA A 372 -5.06 -3.22 -12.07
N VAL A 373 -6.39 -3.13 -12.03
CA VAL A 373 -7.22 -3.19 -13.25
C VAL A 373 -7.17 -1.88 -14.04
N LYS A 374 -6.77 -0.74 -13.45
CA LYS A 374 -6.68 0.54 -14.19
C LYS A 374 -5.72 0.46 -15.38
N ASP A 375 -4.67 -0.34 -15.27
CA ASP A 375 -3.66 -0.54 -16.31
C ASP A 375 -4.07 -1.59 -17.36
N GLU A 376 -5.22 -2.26 -17.18
CA GLU A 376 -5.71 -3.31 -18.06
C GLU A 376 -6.76 -2.79 -19.06
N ASP A 377 -6.68 -3.28 -20.29
CA ASP A 377 -7.66 -2.97 -21.33
C ASP A 377 -8.87 -3.90 -21.22
N PHE A 378 -10.01 -3.35 -20.79
CA PHE A 378 -11.26 -4.10 -20.62
C PHE A 378 -11.82 -4.67 -21.93
N GLN A 379 -11.35 -4.21 -23.08
CA GLN A 379 -11.75 -4.74 -24.38
C GLN A 379 -10.92 -5.96 -24.81
N LYS A 380 -9.82 -6.28 -24.11
CA LYS A 380 -9.00 -7.47 -24.42
C LYS A 380 -9.73 -8.76 -24.06
N LYS A 381 -9.61 -9.74 -24.97
CA LYS A 381 -10.00 -11.13 -24.69
C LYS A 381 -9.11 -11.67 -23.57
N GLY A 382 -9.70 -12.01 -22.43
CA GLY A 382 -8.97 -12.55 -21.27
C GLY A 382 -9.09 -11.73 -19.98
N LEU A 383 -9.85 -10.62 -19.99
CA LEU A 383 -10.08 -9.80 -18.80
C LEU A 383 -10.61 -10.59 -17.60
N VAL A 384 -11.63 -11.44 -17.78
CA VAL A 384 -12.22 -12.20 -16.65
C VAL A 384 -11.19 -13.14 -15.98
N PRO A 385 -10.41 -13.95 -16.74
CA PRO A 385 -9.26 -14.64 -16.17
C PRO A 385 -8.27 -13.72 -15.45
N GLU A 386 -7.92 -12.58 -16.02
CA GLU A 386 -6.98 -11.62 -15.41
C GLU A 386 -7.53 -11.03 -14.10
N LEU A 387 -8.82 -10.68 -14.04
CA LEU A 387 -9.49 -10.24 -12.83
C LEU A 387 -9.46 -11.31 -11.75
N ALA A 388 -9.75 -12.57 -12.11
CA ALA A 388 -9.67 -13.68 -11.17
C ALA A 388 -8.23 -13.87 -10.65
N ARG A 389 -7.22 -13.76 -11.52
CA ARG A 389 -5.81 -13.80 -11.13
C ARG A 389 -5.45 -12.70 -10.14
N LEU A 390 -5.82 -11.45 -10.44
CA LEU A 390 -5.59 -10.28 -9.59
C LEU A 390 -6.27 -10.43 -8.23
N VAL A 391 -7.54 -10.91 -8.21
CA VAL A 391 -8.25 -11.18 -6.96
C VAL A 391 -7.50 -12.22 -6.12
N LEU A 392 -7.00 -13.30 -6.71
CA LEU A 392 -6.21 -14.31 -5.98
C LEU A 392 -4.90 -13.72 -5.45
N GLU A 393 -4.17 -12.97 -6.28
CA GLU A 393 -2.90 -12.33 -5.90
C GLU A 393 -3.08 -11.35 -4.74
N LYS A 394 -4.04 -10.42 -4.85
CA LYS A 394 -4.28 -9.40 -3.82
C LYS A 394 -4.90 -9.99 -2.56
N SER A 395 -5.70 -11.05 -2.69
CA SER A 395 -6.19 -11.82 -1.53
C SER A 395 -5.05 -12.52 -0.79
N ALA A 396 -4.03 -13.03 -1.49
CA ALA A 396 -2.84 -13.61 -0.86
C ALA A 396 -2.07 -12.56 -0.05
N GLY A 397 -1.89 -11.35 -0.60
CA GLY A 397 -1.20 -10.25 0.07
C GLY A 397 -1.92 -9.73 1.32
N ASN A 398 -3.26 -9.74 1.31
CA ASN A 398 -4.09 -9.18 2.37
C ASN A 398 -4.73 -10.22 3.31
N LEU A 399 -4.31 -11.48 3.22
CA LEU A 399 -4.93 -12.59 3.97
C LEU A 399 -4.81 -12.40 5.50
N GLU A 400 -3.73 -11.78 5.95
CA GLU A 400 -3.48 -11.46 7.36
C GLU A 400 -4.50 -10.44 7.91
N LEU A 401 -5.02 -9.54 7.05
CA LEU A 401 -6.07 -8.58 7.43
C LEU A 401 -7.47 -9.22 7.49
N LEU A 402 -7.68 -10.32 6.75
CA LEU A 402 -8.92 -11.09 6.79
C LEU A 402 -8.98 -12.01 8.02
N TRP A 403 -7.82 -12.49 8.47
CA TRP A 403 -7.71 -13.37 9.61
C TRP A 403 -7.50 -12.56 10.89
N ARG A 404 -8.57 -12.39 11.69
CA ARG A 404 -8.46 -11.75 13.01
C ARG A 404 -7.69 -12.66 13.97
N THR A 405 -6.38 -12.50 14.05
CA THR A 405 -5.60 -13.00 15.18
C THR A 405 -5.96 -12.19 16.43
N PRO A 406 -6.17 -12.83 17.59
CA PRO A 406 -6.21 -12.14 18.86
C PRO A 406 -4.92 -11.32 19.03
N GLU A 407 -5.02 -10.10 19.55
CA GLU A 407 -3.88 -9.19 19.73
C GLU A 407 -2.70 -9.87 20.45
N GLY A 408 -1.51 -9.76 19.86
CA GLY A 408 -0.23 -10.05 20.49
C GLY A 408 0.58 -11.16 19.82
N ASP A 409 1.66 -10.79 19.12
CA ASP A 409 2.88 -11.57 18.85
C ASP A 409 2.77 -13.07 18.49
N GLU A 410 1.62 -13.56 18.00
CA GLU A 410 1.51 -14.95 17.58
C GLU A 410 2.21 -15.15 16.21
N PRO A 411 3.19 -16.07 16.14
CA PRO A 411 3.85 -16.41 14.89
C PRO A 411 2.81 -16.95 13.89
N GLY A 412 2.85 -16.43 12.66
CA GLY A 412 1.79 -16.55 11.65
C GLY A 412 1.18 -17.95 11.52
N HIS A 413 -0.15 -18.05 11.52
CA HIS A 413 -0.81 -19.36 11.45
C HIS A 413 -0.45 -20.14 10.18
N LEU A 414 -0.14 -21.43 10.33
CA LEU A 414 0.13 -22.36 9.21
C LEU A 414 -0.95 -22.32 8.14
N LEU A 415 -2.23 -22.21 8.52
CA LEU A 415 -3.33 -22.12 7.57
C LEU A 415 -3.28 -20.84 6.75
N VAL A 416 -2.95 -19.70 7.38
CA VAL A 416 -2.76 -18.42 6.70
C VAL A 416 -1.57 -18.51 5.76
N SER A 417 -0.43 -19.07 6.21
CA SER A 417 0.74 -19.26 5.35
C SER A 417 0.44 -20.20 4.17
N THR A 418 -0.26 -21.31 4.42
CA THR A 418 -0.63 -22.29 3.37
C THR A 418 -1.50 -21.64 2.32
N VAL A 419 -2.55 -20.93 2.74
CA VAL A 419 -3.50 -20.29 1.83
C VAL A 419 -2.81 -19.16 1.07
N LYS A 420 -1.95 -18.36 1.71
CA LYS A 420 -1.14 -17.31 1.07
C LYS A 420 -0.24 -17.88 -0.04
N GLN A 421 0.51 -18.94 0.26
CA GLN A 421 1.37 -19.60 -0.73
C GLN A 421 0.56 -20.24 -1.87
N LEU A 422 -0.53 -20.93 -1.54
CA LEU A 422 -1.39 -21.58 -2.54
C LEU A 422 -2.05 -20.56 -3.48
N LEU A 423 -2.57 -19.45 -2.94
CA LEU A 423 -3.11 -18.35 -3.74
C LEU A 423 -2.03 -17.71 -4.61
N GLY A 424 -0.81 -17.53 -4.08
CA GLY A 424 0.35 -17.06 -4.82
C GLY A 424 0.66 -17.93 -6.05
N ILE A 425 0.80 -19.24 -5.84
CA ILE A 425 1.02 -20.23 -6.91
C ILE A 425 -0.11 -20.20 -7.93
N LEU A 426 -1.36 -20.14 -7.49
CA LEU A 426 -2.51 -20.09 -8.40
C LEU A 426 -2.55 -18.79 -9.22
N SER A 427 -2.04 -17.68 -8.67
CA SER A 427 -2.01 -16.37 -9.34
C SER A 427 -0.82 -16.17 -10.29
N GLU A 428 0.10 -17.13 -10.38
CA GLU A 428 1.33 -17.01 -11.18
C GLU A 428 1.06 -17.02 -12.68
N LYS A 429 1.61 -16.03 -13.39
CA LYS A 429 1.44 -15.87 -14.84
C LYS A 429 2.60 -16.52 -15.60
N HIS A 430 2.26 -17.42 -16.52
CA HIS A 430 3.23 -18.16 -17.32
C HIS A 430 3.28 -17.58 -18.75
N GLY A 431 4.17 -16.60 -18.97
CA GLY A 431 4.35 -15.93 -20.27
C GLY A 431 3.16 -15.05 -20.70
N ASP A 432 3.03 -14.82 -22.01
CA ASP A 432 2.01 -13.95 -22.61
C ASP A 432 0.65 -14.64 -22.85
N ALA A 433 0.50 -15.91 -22.48
CA ALA A 433 -0.75 -16.65 -22.64
C ALA A 433 -1.82 -16.21 -21.62
N PRO A 434 -3.13 -16.39 -21.92
CA PRO A 434 -4.18 -16.13 -20.95
C PRO A 434 -3.95 -16.94 -19.67
N TRP A 435 -3.97 -16.27 -18.52
CA TRP A 435 -3.75 -16.93 -17.24
C TRP A 435 -4.73 -18.10 -17.03
N ARG A 436 -4.20 -19.20 -16.50
CA ARG A 436 -4.98 -20.36 -16.07
C ARG A 436 -4.39 -20.88 -14.76
N PRO A 437 -5.22 -21.12 -13.73
CA PRO A 437 -4.73 -21.72 -12.50
C PRO A 437 -4.28 -23.15 -12.76
N ALA A 438 -3.01 -23.43 -12.47
CA ALA A 438 -2.43 -24.76 -12.62
C ALA A 438 -1.62 -25.12 -11.38
N LEU A 439 -1.97 -26.26 -10.78
CA LEU A 439 -1.24 -26.83 -9.66
C LEU A 439 -0.45 -28.04 -10.18
N THR A 440 0.87 -27.93 -10.19
CA THR A 440 1.74 -29.05 -10.59
C THR A 440 2.13 -29.88 -9.37
N LYS A 441 2.61 -31.11 -9.59
CA LYS A 441 3.19 -31.93 -8.52
C LYS A 441 4.40 -31.22 -7.88
N ALA A 442 5.19 -30.49 -8.67
CA ALA A 442 6.32 -29.71 -8.16
C ALA A 442 5.84 -28.59 -7.22
N HIS A 443 4.75 -27.89 -7.57
CA HIS A 443 4.16 -26.85 -6.70
C HIS A 443 3.65 -27.42 -5.38
N LEU A 444 3.01 -28.60 -5.39
CA LEU A 444 2.55 -29.27 -4.17
C LEU A 444 3.72 -29.69 -3.26
N LEU A 445 4.81 -30.20 -3.85
CA LEU A 445 6.02 -30.55 -3.11
C LEU A 445 6.70 -29.30 -2.55
N GLY A 446 6.78 -28.22 -3.32
CA GLY A 446 7.29 -26.93 -2.88
C GLY A 446 6.49 -26.36 -1.70
N LEU A 447 5.16 -26.35 -1.80
CA LEU A 447 4.26 -25.92 -0.73
C LEU A 447 4.49 -26.74 0.56
N ALA A 448 4.60 -28.06 0.45
CA ALA A 448 4.87 -28.90 1.62
C ALA A 448 6.24 -28.59 2.25
N ALA A 449 7.26 -28.32 1.44
CA ALA A 449 8.58 -27.94 1.92
C ALA A 449 8.59 -26.55 2.59
N GLU A 450 7.90 -25.57 2.01
CA GLU A 450 7.76 -24.22 2.57
C GLU A 450 7.00 -24.25 3.90
N LEU A 451 5.92 -25.03 4.01
CA LEU A 451 5.20 -25.20 5.27
C LEU A 451 6.05 -25.87 6.34
N LEU A 452 6.86 -26.86 5.97
CA LEU A 452 7.80 -27.47 6.90
C LEU A 452 8.86 -26.46 7.36
N ASP A 453 9.39 -25.63 6.47
CA ASP A 453 10.32 -24.55 6.83
C ASP A 453 9.67 -23.56 7.82
N GLU A 454 8.39 -23.26 7.63
CA GLU A 454 7.62 -22.37 8.51
C GLU A 454 7.46 -23.00 9.91
N VAL A 455 7.19 -24.32 9.98
CA VAL A 455 7.17 -25.08 11.25
C VAL A 455 8.56 -25.10 11.90
N VAL A 456 9.62 -25.29 11.12
CA VAL A 456 11.00 -25.33 11.62
C VAL A 456 11.43 -23.97 12.18
N ARG A 457 10.98 -22.86 11.60
CA ARG A 457 11.23 -21.51 12.12
C ARG A 457 10.41 -21.17 13.36
N ASN A 458 9.24 -21.79 13.50
CA ASN A 458 8.30 -21.54 14.59
C ASN A 458 7.96 -22.84 15.34
N PRO A 459 8.93 -23.46 16.03
CA PRO A 459 8.74 -24.75 16.70
C PRO A 459 7.66 -24.72 17.80
N SER A 460 7.38 -23.53 18.35
CA SER A 460 6.31 -23.28 19.32
C SER A 460 4.93 -23.78 18.87
N TRP A 461 4.62 -23.74 17.57
CA TRP A 461 3.35 -24.26 17.04
C TRP A 461 3.07 -25.73 17.38
N ILE A 462 4.13 -26.50 17.63
CA ILE A 462 4.05 -27.90 18.04
C ILE A 462 4.38 -28.06 19.52
N THR A 463 5.40 -27.36 20.03
CA THR A 463 5.89 -27.54 21.41
C THR A 463 4.95 -26.97 22.47
N ASP A 464 4.15 -25.94 22.16
CA ASP A 464 3.13 -25.40 23.08
C ASP A 464 2.08 -26.45 23.45
N LYS A 465 1.73 -27.32 22.50
CA LYS A 465 0.82 -28.46 22.74
C LYS A 465 1.48 -29.58 23.55
N ALA A 466 2.80 -29.63 23.59
CA ALA A 466 3.59 -30.62 24.32
C ALA A 466 3.96 -30.17 25.74
N ASN A 467 3.44 -29.02 26.22
CA ASN A 467 3.80 -28.34 27.45
C ASN A 467 5.27 -27.85 27.42
N GLN A 468 5.47 -26.53 27.43
CA GLN A 468 6.76 -25.87 27.13
C GLN A 468 7.94 -26.34 27.99
N ASP A 469 7.68 -26.85 29.20
CA ASP A 469 8.71 -27.33 30.14
C ASP A 469 8.93 -28.87 30.10
N SER A 470 8.48 -29.56 29.04
CA SER A 470 8.55 -31.02 28.98
C SER A 470 9.74 -31.57 28.19
N ILE A 471 10.12 -32.82 28.51
CA ILE A 471 11.15 -33.55 27.75
C ILE A 471 10.82 -33.69 26.27
N MET A 472 9.52 -33.83 26.00
CA MET A 472 9.04 -33.87 24.63
C MET A 472 9.25 -32.53 23.92
N ALA A 473 8.97 -31.40 24.58
CA ALA A 473 9.09 -30.06 23.99
C ALA A 473 10.54 -29.74 23.61
N GLU A 474 11.50 -29.97 24.53
CA GLU A 474 12.92 -29.71 24.28
C GLU A 474 13.49 -30.62 23.18
N VAL A 475 13.16 -31.92 23.19
CA VAL A 475 13.64 -32.86 22.15
C VAL A 475 13.02 -32.54 20.79
N LEU A 476 11.76 -32.09 20.75
CA LEU A 476 11.11 -31.64 19.52
C LEU A 476 11.76 -30.34 19.00
N ASP A 477 12.00 -29.36 19.86
CA ASP A 477 12.67 -28.11 19.50
C ASP A 477 14.06 -28.37 18.91
N ILE A 478 14.85 -29.24 19.56
CA ILE A 478 16.16 -29.66 19.07
C ILE A 478 16.05 -30.35 17.71
N SER A 479 15.10 -31.27 17.57
CA SER A 479 14.91 -32.02 16.33
C SER A 479 14.53 -31.08 15.18
N PHE A 480 13.54 -30.19 15.38
CA PHE A 480 13.13 -29.22 14.36
C PHE A 480 14.22 -28.19 14.06
N SER A 481 14.89 -27.65 15.09
CA SER A 481 16.01 -26.73 14.93
C SER A 481 17.15 -27.34 14.11
N SER A 482 17.51 -28.61 14.35
CA SER A 482 18.56 -29.28 13.59
C SER A 482 18.16 -29.54 12.13
N LEU A 483 16.87 -29.77 11.82
CA LEU A 483 16.40 -29.93 10.45
C LEU A 483 16.64 -28.68 9.58
N SER A 484 16.82 -27.49 10.18
CA SER A 484 17.17 -26.27 9.46
C SER A 484 18.51 -26.35 8.71
N ARG A 485 19.41 -27.27 9.09
CA ARG A 485 20.73 -27.48 8.47
C ARG A 485 20.68 -28.28 7.17
N ILE A 486 19.60 -29.02 6.92
CA ILE A 486 19.45 -29.78 5.69
C ILE A 486 19.20 -28.77 4.54
N PRO A 487 19.64 -29.03 3.31
CA PRO A 487 19.24 -28.24 2.13
C PRO A 487 17.74 -28.35 1.83
N LYS A 488 17.13 -27.32 1.23
CA LYS A 488 15.67 -27.33 0.94
C LYS A 488 15.29 -28.37 -0.10
N GLU A 489 16.21 -28.67 -1.00
CA GLU A 489 16.08 -29.58 -2.12
C GLU A 489 16.15 -31.06 -1.68
N GLU A 490 16.64 -31.31 -0.46
CA GLU A 490 16.93 -32.66 0.07
C GLU A 490 16.18 -32.94 1.38
N ARG A 491 15.02 -32.32 1.54
CA ARG A 491 14.17 -32.45 2.73
C ARG A 491 13.73 -33.89 2.94
N LEU A 492 13.75 -34.30 4.21
CA LEU A 492 13.35 -35.63 4.64
C LEU A 492 11.83 -35.83 4.47
N ASN A 493 11.43 -37.04 4.07
CA ASN A 493 10.02 -37.41 4.03
C ASN A 493 9.42 -37.52 5.45
N ALA A 494 8.09 -37.50 5.55
CA ALA A 494 7.39 -37.52 6.83
C ALA A 494 7.68 -38.77 7.69
N GLU A 495 7.94 -39.92 7.07
CA GLU A 495 8.29 -41.15 7.78
C GLU A 495 9.67 -41.06 8.42
N THR A 496 10.64 -40.46 7.73
CA THR A 496 12.00 -40.27 8.23
C THR A 496 12.03 -39.24 9.34
N ILE A 497 11.31 -38.13 9.22
CA ILE A 497 11.19 -37.13 10.30
C ILE A 497 10.61 -37.78 11.56
N ARG A 498 9.56 -38.59 11.39
CA ARG A 498 8.96 -39.34 12.50
C ARG A 498 9.93 -40.32 13.13
N TRP A 499 10.69 -41.06 12.33
CA TRP A 499 11.72 -41.97 12.80
C TRP A 499 12.82 -41.23 13.59
N LEU A 500 13.33 -40.12 13.05
CA LEU A 500 14.36 -39.30 13.69
C LEU A 500 13.89 -38.72 15.02
N ILE A 501 12.65 -38.22 15.09
CA ILE A 501 12.04 -37.74 16.35
C ILE A 501 11.95 -38.89 17.37
N ARG A 502 11.52 -40.09 16.95
CA ARG A 502 11.44 -41.26 17.84
C ARG A 502 12.82 -41.67 18.36
N LEU A 503 13.82 -41.72 17.49
CA LEU A 503 15.19 -42.06 17.83
C LEU A 503 15.76 -41.06 18.85
N ASN A 504 15.59 -39.76 18.60
CA ASN A 504 16.04 -38.71 19.51
C ASN A 504 15.35 -38.78 20.88
N LEU A 505 14.04 -39.06 20.90
CA LEU A 505 13.30 -39.26 22.15
C LEU A 505 13.78 -40.50 22.90
N GLN A 506 14.04 -41.61 22.19
CA GLN A 506 14.56 -42.82 22.80
C GLN A 506 15.97 -42.61 23.36
N ALA A 507 16.84 -41.91 22.63
CA ALA A 507 18.19 -41.57 23.07
C ALA A 507 18.16 -40.66 24.30
N ALA A 508 17.28 -39.65 24.31
CA ALA A 508 17.06 -38.80 25.47
C ALA A 508 16.55 -39.64 26.66
N LEU A 509 15.49 -40.44 26.51
CA LEU A 509 14.89 -41.19 27.61
C LEU A 509 15.81 -42.30 28.20
N THR A 510 16.71 -42.86 27.40
CA THR A 510 17.55 -43.99 27.82
C THR A 510 18.91 -43.58 28.40
N SER A 511 19.41 -42.37 28.11
CA SER A 511 20.69 -41.90 28.64
C SER A 511 20.51 -40.77 29.66
N LYS A 512 20.68 -41.10 30.94
CA LYS A 512 20.58 -40.14 32.05
C LYS A 512 21.47 -38.90 31.83
N LYS A 513 22.67 -39.08 31.30
CA LYS A 513 23.60 -37.98 31.01
C LYS A 513 23.22 -37.15 29.78
N VAL A 514 22.47 -37.72 28.81
CA VAL A 514 21.88 -36.91 27.73
C VAL A 514 20.76 -36.05 28.31
N LEU A 515 19.91 -36.61 29.18
CA LEU A 515 18.89 -35.84 29.91
C LEU A 515 19.49 -34.72 30.76
N ASP A 516 20.61 -34.98 31.44
CA ASP A 516 21.33 -34.00 32.26
C ASP A 516 22.01 -32.88 31.43
N THR A 517 21.96 -32.95 30.10
CA THR A 517 22.55 -31.95 29.16
C THR A 517 21.50 -31.26 28.28
N LEU A 518 20.23 -31.62 28.47
CA LEU A 518 19.09 -30.94 27.87
C LEU A 518 18.71 -29.76 28.77
N LYS A 519 18.46 -28.59 28.18
CA LYS A 519 18.10 -27.40 28.94
C LYS A 519 16.69 -27.55 29.49
N TRP A 520 16.58 -27.77 30.80
CA TRP A 520 15.30 -27.66 31.52
C TRP A 520 15.22 -26.27 32.15
N GLY A 521 14.61 -25.30 31.46
CA GLY A 521 14.45 -23.92 31.96
C GLY A 521 15.59 -22.95 31.60
N ASN A 522 15.60 -21.78 32.28
CA ASN A 522 16.28 -20.54 31.84
C ASN A 522 17.82 -20.49 31.99
N ASP A 523 18.52 -21.59 32.25
CA ASP A 523 19.97 -21.55 32.45
C ASP A 523 20.75 -21.66 31.12
N GLN A 524 21.49 -20.60 30.79
CA GLN A 524 21.96 -20.33 29.43
C GLN A 524 23.18 -21.15 28.95
N ASN A 525 23.80 -22.01 29.76
CA ASN A 525 25.13 -22.55 29.47
C ASN A 525 25.25 -24.06 29.22
N GLU A 526 24.16 -24.78 28.97
CA GLU A 526 24.28 -26.18 28.55
C GLU A 526 24.47 -26.31 27.03
N VAL A 527 25.55 -26.98 26.64
CA VAL A 527 25.75 -27.43 25.28
C VAL A 527 24.80 -28.60 25.05
N VAL A 528 23.76 -28.37 24.24
CA VAL A 528 22.80 -29.42 23.87
C VAL A 528 23.51 -30.44 22.98
N ILE A 529 24.03 -31.50 23.61
CA ILE A 529 24.88 -32.52 22.97
C ILE A 529 24.14 -33.18 21.79
N LEU A 530 22.85 -33.44 21.97
CA LEU A 530 22.00 -34.04 20.95
C LEU A 530 21.89 -33.15 19.71
N LYS A 531 21.78 -31.83 19.88
CA LYS A 531 21.75 -30.86 18.77
C LYS A 531 23.05 -30.93 17.97
N GLN A 532 24.19 -30.83 18.65
CA GLN A 532 25.50 -30.83 18.00
C GLN A 532 25.80 -32.17 17.28
N ALA A 533 25.40 -33.29 17.87
CA ALA A 533 25.54 -34.60 17.25
C ALA A 533 24.74 -34.71 15.94
N LEU A 534 23.48 -34.25 15.94
CA LEU A 534 22.65 -34.23 14.74
C LEU A 534 23.21 -33.26 13.68
N GLU A 535 23.70 -32.10 14.10
CA GLU A 535 24.33 -31.14 13.18
C GLU A 535 25.58 -31.73 12.49
N LEU A 536 26.43 -32.47 13.21
CA LEU A 536 27.60 -33.15 12.63
C LEU A 536 27.19 -34.19 11.58
N VAL A 537 26.19 -35.03 11.89
CA VAL A 537 25.67 -36.04 10.95
C VAL A 537 25.10 -35.36 9.70
N PHE A 538 24.28 -34.32 9.86
CA PHE A 538 23.68 -33.63 8.70
C PHE A 538 24.73 -32.92 7.84
N LEU A 539 25.74 -32.30 8.45
CA LEU A 539 26.86 -31.68 7.72
C LEU A 539 27.65 -32.70 6.89
N TYR A 540 27.80 -33.92 7.39
CA TYR A 540 28.48 -34.99 6.68
C TYR A 540 27.64 -35.60 5.55
N VAL A 541 26.37 -35.88 5.81
CA VAL A 541 25.46 -36.56 4.85
C VAL A 541 25.04 -35.63 3.70
N PHE A 542 24.96 -34.33 3.95
CA PHE A 542 24.50 -33.33 2.98
C PHE A 542 25.58 -32.31 2.61
N PRO A 543 26.73 -32.73 2.02
CA PRO A 543 27.76 -31.81 1.57
C PRO A 543 27.30 -31.01 0.35
N LYS A 544 27.75 -29.75 0.23
CA LYS A 544 27.32 -28.83 -0.85
C LYS A 544 27.74 -29.28 -2.25
N ASP A 545 28.78 -30.11 -2.37
CA ASP A 545 29.48 -30.36 -3.65
C ASP A 545 29.60 -31.84 -4.06
N ALA A 546 28.94 -32.79 -3.37
CA ALA A 546 29.07 -34.22 -3.69
C ALA A 546 27.72 -34.96 -3.68
N ALA A 547 27.47 -35.78 -4.70
CA ALA A 547 26.43 -36.79 -4.69
C ALA A 547 27.04 -38.12 -4.20
N PRO A 548 26.64 -38.64 -3.02
CA PRO A 548 27.12 -39.93 -2.56
C PRO A 548 26.62 -41.05 -3.48
N ASN A 549 27.42 -42.12 -3.62
CA ASN A 549 27.09 -43.28 -4.45
C ASN A 549 25.98 -44.16 -3.85
N VAL A 550 25.77 -44.08 -2.53
CA VAL A 550 24.67 -44.70 -1.78
C VAL A 550 23.52 -43.71 -1.58
N SER A 551 22.32 -44.23 -1.40
CA SER A 551 21.15 -43.42 -1.02
C SER A 551 21.48 -42.59 0.22
N ARG A 552 21.44 -41.25 0.11
CA ARG A 552 21.66 -40.32 1.24
C ARG A 552 20.85 -40.70 2.48
N MET A 553 19.68 -41.29 2.28
CA MET A 553 18.77 -41.73 3.34
C MET A 553 19.31 -42.94 4.12
N GLU A 554 19.95 -43.88 3.43
CA GLU A 554 20.55 -45.06 4.06
C GLU A 554 21.75 -44.63 4.89
N LEU A 555 22.62 -43.80 4.32
CA LEU A 555 23.75 -43.19 5.03
C LEU A 555 23.30 -42.37 6.24
N LEU A 556 22.24 -41.57 6.09
CA LEU A 556 21.66 -40.79 7.21
C LEU A 556 21.20 -41.70 8.34
N THR A 557 20.51 -42.79 8.00
CA THR A 557 19.95 -43.73 8.96
C THR A 557 21.09 -44.38 9.75
N GLU A 558 22.05 -44.99 9.06
CA GLU A 558 23.15 -45.73 9.66
C GLU A 558 24.06 -44.82 10.52
N LEU A 559 24.39 -43.62 10.02
CA LEU A 559 25.23 -42.68 10.79
C LEU A 559 24.48 -42.08 11.97
N THR A 560 23.19 -41.78 11.84
CA THR A 560 22.43 -41.25 12.99
C THR A 560 22.29 -42.32 14.07
N GLU A 561 21.99 -43.58 13.72
CA GLU A 561 21.94 -44.69 14.67
C GLU A 561 23.30 -44.89 15.35
N TYR A 562 24.39 -44.95 14.56
CA TYR A 562 25.72 -45.15 15.13
C TYR A 562 26.16 -43.98 16.03
N ILE A 563 26.04 -42.74 15.57
CA ILE A 563 26.46 -41.58 16.36
C ILE A 563 25.57 -41.41 17.60
N VAL A 564 24.24 -41.49 17.46
CA VAL A 564 23.32 -41.22 18.57
C VAL A 564 23.22 -42.40 19.54
N GLU A 565 23.02 -43.64 19.05
CA GLU A 565 22.83 -44.82 19.91
C GLU A 565 24.12 -45.50 20.36
N VAL A 566 25.24 -45.34 19.64
CA VAL A 566 26.51 -45.96 20.04
C VAL A 566 27.43 -44.93 20.70
N ILE A 567 27.76 -43.83 20.01
CA ILE A 567 28.76 -42.89 20.52
C ILE A 567 28.19 -41.99 21.61
N ILE A 568 27.11 -41.26 21.32
CA ILE A 568 26.52 -40.29 22.26
C ILE A 568 25.86 -41.00 23.43
N HIS A 569 25.23 -42.16 23.21
CA HIS A 569 24.68 -42.96 24.30
C HIS A 569 25.76 -43.40 25.32
N GLN A 570 26.91 -43.88 24.85
CA GLN A 570 27.99 -44.38 25.72
C GLN A 570 28.87 -43.25 26.29
N HIS A 571 29.12 -42.20 25.50
CA HIS A 571 29.95 -41.06 25.85
C HIS A 571 29.22 -39.71 25.65
N PRO A 572 28.16 -39.43 26.43
CA PRO A 572 27.40 -38.19 26.36
C PRO A 572 28.23 -37.05 26.97
N GLY A 573 28.99 -36.36 26.12
CA GLY A 573 29.87 -35.26 26.49
C GLY A 573 30.66 -34.75 25.29
N ARG A 574 31.49 -33.71 25.52
CA ARG A 574 32.41 -33.18 24.52
C ARG A 574 33.31 -34.25 23.89
N ARG A 575 33.67 -35.30 24.63
CA ARG A 575 34.48 -36.42 24.13
C ARG A 575 33.75 -37.24 23.05
N GLY A 576 32.46 -37.51 23.24
CA GLY A 576 31.65 -38.22 22.24
C GLY A 576 31.48 -37.39 20.97
N LEU A 577 31.28 -36.07 21.10
CA LEU A 577 31.20 -35.17 19.96
C LEU A 577 32.51 -35.05 19.19
N VAL A 578 33.65 -34.95 19.89
CA VAL A 578 34.98 -34.94 19.26
C VAL A 578 35.24 -36.28 18.57
N LEU A 579 34.80 -37.40 19.14
CA LEU A 579 34.93 -38.71 18.50
C LEU A 579 34.04 -38.81 17.25
N ALA A 580 32.80 -38.31 17.30
CA ALA A 580 31.92 -38.24 16.14
C ALA A 580 32.51 -37.37 15.02
N ASP A 581 33.03 -36.19 15.35
CA ASP A 581 33.70 -35.28 14.42
C ASP A 581 34.92 -35.94 13.75
N LEU A 582 35.79 -36.56 14.54
CA LEU A 582 36.97 -37.26 14.03
C LEU A 582 36.61 -38.45 13.13
N ILE A 583 35.58 -39.22 13.50
CA ILE A 583 35.11 -40.36 12.70
C ILE A 583 34.50 -39.88 11.37
N LEU A 584 33.72 -38.80 11.39
CA LEU A 584 33.05 -38.32 10.19
C LEU A 584 34.01 -37.58 9.24
N PHE A 585 34.91 -36.74 9.75
CA PHE A 585 35.67 -35.80 8.91
C PHE A 585 37.17 -36.08 8.80
N ASP A 586 37.81 -36.64 9.84
CA ASP A 586 39.28 -36.76 9.92
C ASP A 586 39.79 -38.22 9.80
N SER A 587 38.89 -39.21 9.75
CA SER A 587 39.23 -40.64 9.79
C SER A 587 39.68 -41.22 8.46
N GLY A 588 39.40 -40.53 7.34
CA GLY A 588 39.61 -41.04 5.99
C GLY A 588 38.70 -42.22 5.61
N ILE A 589 37.68 -42.53 6.42
CA ILE A 589 36.70 -43.59 6.15
C ILE A 589 35.78 -43.16 5.02
N ASP A 590 35.66 -44.01 4.01
CA ASP A 590 34.68 -43.82 2.95
C ASP A 590 33.37 -44.52 3.32
N PHE A 591 32.40 -43.74 3.78
CA PHE A 591 31.05 -44.26 4.08
C PHE A 591 30.18 -44.41 2.82
N SER A 592 30.71 -44.16 1.62
CA SER A 592 29.95 -44.19 0.37
C SER A 592 29.47 -45.58 -0.05
N GLU A 593 29.93 -46.66 0.58
CA GLU A 593 29.48 -48.05 0.34
C GLU A 593 28.58 -48.61 1.47
N GLY A 594 28.19 -47.80 2.46
CA GLY A 594 27.38 -48.22 3.62
C GLY A 594 28.14 -49.07 4.65
N PHE A 595 27.48 -49.47 5.74
CA PHE A 595 28.12 -50.27 6.81
C PHE A 595 28.36 -51.74 6.39
N ASN A 596 29.57 -52.05 5.94
CA ASN A 596 30.00 -53.41 5.58
C ASN A 596 31.10 -53.95 6.52
N ARG A 597 31.44 -55.24 6.39
CA ARG A 597 32.45 -55.90 7.26
C ARG A 597 33.87 -55.30 7.09
N GLY A 598 34.18 -54.73 5.94
CA GLY A 598 35.43 -53.98 5.72
C GLY A 598 35.42 -52.64 6.43
N LEU A 599 34.30 -51.92 6.43
CA LEU A 599 34.11 -50.66 7.14
C LEU A 599 34.26 -50.82 8.66
N ALA A 600 33.87 -51.97 9.24
CA ALA A 600 34.14 -52.26 10.65
C ALA A 600 35.65 -52.36 10.96
N ASP A 601 36.45 -52.96 10.05
CA ASP A 601 37.91 -52.99 10.17
C ASP A 601 38.49 -51.56 10.02
N GLU A 602 37.95 -50.75 9.11
CA GLU A 602 38.38 -49.36 8.89
C GLU A 602 38.03 -48.44 10.06
N LEU A 603 36.81 -48.53 10.61
CA LEU A 603 36.40 -47.83 11.83
C LEU A 603 37.31 -48.17 13.01
N MET A 604 37.67 -49.44 13.15
CA MET A 604 38.56 -49.90 14.21
C MET A 604 39.99 -49.38 14.01
N ASN A 605 40.51 -49.38 12.77
CA ASN A 605 41.82 -48.80 12.46
C ASN A 605 41.84 -47.28 12.67
N ALA A 606 40.83 -46.56 12.19
CA ALA A 606 40.69 -45.12 12.40
C ALA A 606 40.56 -44.76 13.89
N THR A 607 39.91 -45.62 14.69
CA THR A 607 39.87 -45.47 16.14
C THR A 607 41.26 -45.61 16.74
N PHE A 608 42.05 -46.61 16.35
CA PHE A 608 43.42 -46.75 16.82
C PHE A 608 44.34 -45.63 16.34
N ASP A 609 44.18 -45.14 15.12
CA ASP A 609 44.93 -43.98 14.61
C ASP A 609 44.58 -42.70 15.36
N THR A 610 43.29 -42.51 15.66
CA THR A 610 42.82 -41.41 16.49
C THR A 610 43.40 -41.50 17.90
N LEU A 611 43.40 -42.69 18.51
CA LEU A 611 43.98 -42.90 19.84
C LEU A 611 45.51 -42.77 19.86
N SER A 612 46.17 -43.12 18.75
CA SER A 612 47.61 -42.92 18.55
C SER A 612 47.95 -41.42 18.53
N ASN A 613 47.16 -40.64 17.82
CA ASN A 613 47.41 -39.21 17.61
C ASN A 613 46.85 -38.33 18.74
N ARG A 614 45.78 -38.77 19.40
CA ARG A 614 45.08 -38.03 20.48
C ARG A 614 44.78 -38.90 21.71
N PRO A 615 45.80 -39.47 22.38
CA PRO A 615 45.62 -40.32 23.56
C PRO A 615 44.99 -39.58 24.77
N GLU A 616 45.01 -38.25 24.77
CA GLU A 616 44.38 -37.39 25.78
C GLU A 616 42.85 -37.54 25.85
N LEU A 617 42.21 -38.14 24.83
CA LEU A 617 40.78 -38.44 24.84
C LEU A 617 40.41 -39.47 25.93
N LEU A 618 41.33 -40.39 26.26
CA LEU A 618 41.11 -41.46 27.24
C LEU A 618 41.70 -41.14 28.62
N THR A 619 42.89 -40.54 28.68
CA THR A 619 43.61 -40.30 29.95
C THR A 619 44.32 -38.96 29.99
N ARG A 620 44.43 -38.38 31.19
CA ARG A 620 45.20 -37.14 31.42
C ARG A 620 46.65 -37.40 31.85
N HIS A 621 46.99 -38.64 32.21
CA HIS A 621 48.32 -38.99 32.71
C HIS A 621 49.33 -39.15 31.57
N GLU A 622 50.41 -38.36 31.55
CA GLU A 622 51.39 -38.34 30.45
C GLU A 622 51.98 -39.73 30.15
N GLY A 623 52.42 -40.48 31.16
CA GLY A 623 52.93 -41.85 30.94
C GLY A 623 51.91 -42.80 30.29
N LEU A 624 50.63 -42.70 30.66
CA LEU A 624 49.58 -43.51 30.03
C LEU A 624 49.25 -43.02 28.62
N LYS A 625 49.40 -41.72 28.31
CA LYS A 625 49.22 -41.21 26.96
C LYS A 625 50.24 -41.81 26.00
N HIS A 626 51.52 -41.85 26.39
CA HIS A 626 52.57 -42.45 25.56
C HIS A 626 52.42 -43.96 25.39
N ILE A 627 51.98 -44.68 26.44
CA ILE A 627 51.70 -46.12 26.34
C ILE A 627 50.50 -46.36 25.42
N LEU A 628 49.37 -45.69 25.65
CA LEU A 628 48.17 -45.87 24.84
C LEU A 628 48.40 -45.47 23.39
N GLY A 629 49.05 -44.32 23.16
CA GLY A 629 49.38 -43.87 21.81
C GLY A 629 50.34 -44.82 21.10
N GLY A 630 51.37 -45.29 21.79
CA GLY A 630 52.34 -46.24 21.26
C GLY A 630 51.77 -47.64 21.01
N VAL A 631 50.85 -48.12 21.85
CA VAL A 631 50.12 -49.38 21.63
C VAL A 631 49.17 -49.23 20.45
N ALA A 632 48.37 -48.16 20.40
CA ALA A 632 47.42 -47.92 19.32
C ALA A 632 48.11 -47.81 17.96
N GLY A 633 49.18 -47.01 17.84
CA GLY A 633 49.94 -46.87 16.59
C GLY A 633 50.63 -48.16 16.14
N ALA A 634 51.11 -48.98 17.08
CA ALA A 634 51.70 -50.28 16.75
C ALA A 634 50.64 -51.32 16.35
N VAL A 635 49.44 -51.27 16.93
CA VAL A 635 48.29 -52.09 16.51
C VAL A 635 47.84 -51.73 15.09
N THR A 636 47.74 -50.43 14.75
CA THR A 636 47.45 -50.01 13.37
C THR A 636 48.51 -50.55 12.40
N SER A 637 49.80 -50.38 12.74
CA SER A 637 50.92 -50.81 11.90
C SER A 637 50.93 -52.32 11.65
N ALA A 638 50.48 -53.12 12.63
CA ALA A 638 50.50 -54.57 12.56
C ALA A 638 49.34 -55.19 11.77
N LYS A 639 48.28 -54.41 11.46
CA LYS A 639 47.01 -54.83 10.83
C LYS A 639 46.41 -56.09 11.49
N LEU A 640 45.36 -55.90 12.31
CA LEU A 640 44.69 -56.81 13.26
C LEU A 640 44.37 -58.28 12.87
N LYS A 641 44.77 -58.77 11.70
CA LYS A 641 44.45 -60.12 11.16
C LYS A 641 45.46 -61.21 11.55
N GLN A 642 46.36 -60.96 12.50
CA GLN A 642 47.38 -61.95 12.91
C GLN A 642 46.80 -62.99 13.89
N PRO A 643 47.02 -64.30 13.67
CA PRO A 643 46.67 -65.33 14.65
C PRO A 643 47.48 -65.11 15.94
N GLY A 644 46.81 -65.13 17.10
CA GLY A 644 47.44 -64.83 18.40
C GLY A 644 47.42 -63.35 18.81
N LEU A 645 46.35 -62.62 18.46
CA LEU A 645 46.16 -61.20 18.79
C LEU A 645 46.32 -60.88 20.28
N LEU A 646 45.77 -61.68 21.18
CA LEU A 646 45.88 -61.44 22.63
C LEU A 646 47.33 -61.54 23.13
N PRO A 647 48.10 -62.60 22.81
CA PRO A 647 49.54 -62.66 23.06
C PRO A 647 50.30 -61.45 22.49
N PHE A 648 49.99 -61.03 21.27
CA PHE A 648 50.62 -59.87 20.63
C PHE A 648 50.32 -58.56 21.37
N LEU A 649 49.06 -58.32 21.73
CA LEU A 649 48.66 -57.12 22.48
C LEU A 649 49.28 -57.10 23.87
N ALA A 650 49.31 -58.24 24.57
CA ALA A 650 49.95 -58.35 25.88
C ALA A 650 51.45 -58.05 25.80
N GLN A 651 52.15 -58.63 24.81
CA GLN A 651 53.55 -58.34 24.54
C GLN A 651 53.79 -56.85 24.29
N LEU A 652 52.99 -56.24 23.42
CA LEU A 652 53.13 -54.84 23.02
C LEU A 652 52.86 -53.89 24.20
N VAL A 653 51.88 -54.18 25.04
CA VAL A 653 51.62 -53.41 26.26
C VAL A 653 52.82 -53.49 27.20
N LEU A 654 53.41 -54.67 27.40
CA LEU A 654 54.61 -54.82 28.23
C LEU A 654 55.80 -54.03 27.66
N GLU A 655 56.02 -54.09 26.35
CA GLU A 655 57.09 -53.37 25.67
C GLU A 655 56.93 -51.85 25.78
N LYS A 656 55.73 -51.33 25.48
CA LYS A 656 55.44 -49.88 25.56
C LYS A 656 55.44 -49.38 27.00
N THR A 657 55.02 -50.21 27.96
CA THR A 657 55.13 -49.90 29.38
C THR A 657 56.59 -49.85 29.83
N ALA A 658 57.45 -50.76 29.35
CA ALA A 658 58.89 -50.74 29.63
C ALA A 658 59.54 -49.45 29.11
N GLN A 659 59.26 -49.07 27.86
CA GLN A 659 59.79 -47.86 27.22
C GLN A 659 59.38 -46.57 27.95
N ASN A 660 58.19 -46.55 28.56
CA ASN A 660 57.63 -45.39 29.24
C ASN A 660 57.61 -45.51 30.78
N ALA A 661 58.32 -46.49 31.35
CA ALA A 661 58.29 -46.77 32.79
C ALA A 661 58.70 -45.56 33.65
N HIS A 662 59.62 -44.74 33.13
CA HIS A 662 60.06 -43.50 33.76
C HIS A 662 58.93 -42.46 33.94
N LEU A 663 57.99 -42.38 32.99
CA LEU A 663 56.85 -41.46 33.03
C LEU A 663 55.72 -41.92 33.96
N LEU A 664 55.62 -43.23 34.23
CA LEU A 664 54.62 -43.77 35.16
C LEU A 664 54.99 -43.53 36.62
N LEU A 665 56.29 -43.42 36.91
CA LEU A 665 56.83 -43.23 38.25
C LEU A 665 57.15 -41.76 38.57
N ASN A 666 56.73 -40.82 37.72
CA ASN A 666 57.00 -39.37 37.84
C ASN A 666 58.49 -39.04 38.05
N ALA A 667 59.38 -39.78 37.38
CA ALA A 667 60.81 -39.47 37.41
C ALA A 667 61.14 -38.33 36.44
N ALA A 668 61.95 -37.35 36.87
CA ALA A 668 62.39 -36.25 36.02
C ALA A 668 63.26 -36.76 34.86
N PRO A 669 63.11 -36.23 33.63
CA PRO A 669 63.80 -36.73 32.43
C PRO A 669 65.33 -36.63 32.50
N ASP A 670 65.86 -35.77 33.38
CA ASP A 670 67.26 -35.37 33.39
C ASP A 670 68.02 -35.85 34.66
N GLN A 671 67.41 -36.72 35.47
CA GLN A 671 68.07 -37.34 36.63
C GLN A 671 68.10 -38.87 36.51
N PRO A 672 69.29 -39.50 36.48
CA PRO A 672 69.42 -40.91 36.77
C PRO A 672 69.27 -41.09 38.30
N GLN A 673 68.55 -42.01 38.92
CA GLN A 673 67.91 -43.25 38.53
C GLN A 673 67.24 -43.74 39.82
N HIS A 674 66.05 -44.33 39.72
CA HIS A 674 65.61 -45.26 40.74
C HIS A 674 65.91 -46.66 40.22
N LEU A 675 66.63 -47.46 41.01
CA LEU A 675 66.84 -48.89 40.76
C LEU A 675 65.52 -49.58 40.38
N LEU A 676 64.41 -49.13 40.95
CA LEU A 676 63.07 -49.62 40.66
C LEU A 676 62.61 -49.32 39.22
N THR A 677 62.91 -48.14 38.67
CA THR A 677 62.61 -47.79 37.27
C THR A 677 63.46 -48.63 36.32
N THR A 678 64.76 -48.75 36.58
CA THR A 678 65.68 -49.56 35.78
C THR A 678 65.32 -51.05 35.85
N ALA A 679 65.04 -51.56 37.05
CA ALA A 679 64.59 -52.94 37.25
C ALA A 679 63.25 -53.21 36.57
N LEU A 680 62.27 -52.31 36.69
CA LEU A 680 60.98 -52.46 36.03
C LEU A 680 61.12 -52.44 34.51
N GLN A 681 61.91 -51.51 33.95
CA GLN A 681 62.19 -51.47 32.52
C GLN A 681 62.86 -52.77 32.04
N GLN A 682 63.91 -53.23 32.73
CA GLN A 682 64.63 -54.44 32.35
C GLN A 682 63.78 -55.71 32.46
N ILE A 683 62.98 -55.84 33.52
CA ILE A 683 62.05 -56.97 33.71
C ILE A 683 60.99 -56.96 32.61
N LEU A 684 60.36 -55.81 32.35
CA LEU A 684 59.31 -55.72 31.33
C LEU A 684 59.87 -55.93 29.92
N THR A 685 61.05 -55.42 29.60
CA THR A 685 61.74 -55.69 28.33
C THR A 685 62.09 -57.17 28.18
N ALA A 686 62.57 -57.82 29.24
CA ALA A 686 62.85 -59.25 29.20
C ALA A 686 61.57 -60.08 28.99
N LEU A 687 60.46 -59.69 29.62
CA LEU A 687 59.14 -60.32 29.45
C LEU A 687 58.51 -60.05 28.09
N SER A 688 58.88 -58.95 27.41
CA SER A 688 58.37 -58.62 26.06
C SER A 688 59.20 -59.23 24.93
N ASN A 689 60.39 -59.78 25.19
CA ASN A 689 61.26 -60.34 24.15
C ASN A 689 60.71 -61.65 23.58
N LYS A 690 60.91 -61.86 22.27
CA LYS A 690 60.57 -63.11 21.58
C LYS A 690 61.67 -64.15 21.77
N ASP A 691 61.32 -65.43 21.67
CA ASP A 691 62.30 -66.52 21.61
C ASP A 691 63.02 -66.56 20.24
N ASP A 692 64.06 -67.40 20.13
CA ASP A 692 64.91 -67.51 18.93
C ASP A 692 64.12 -67.98 17.68
N ASP A 693 62.95 -68.60 17.88
CA ASP A 693 62.02 -69.05 16.84
C ASP A 693 60.97 -67.98 16.48
N GLY A 694 61.02 -66.80 17.11
CA GLY A 694 60.14 -65.67 16.84
C GLY A 694 58.76 -65.74 17.52
N ASN A 695 58.53 -66.69 18.43
CA ASN A 695 57.32 -66.81 19.23
C ASN A 695 57.45 -66.06 20.57
N TRP A 696 56.35 -65.49 21.07
CA TRP A 696 56.36 -64.84 22.38
C TRP A 696 55.91 -65.82 23.47
N ARG A 697 56.80 -66.09 24.43
CA ARG A 697 56.52 -66.82 25.66
C ARG A 697 57.12 -66.06 26.83
N PRO A 698 56.31 -65.51 27.76
CA PRO A 698 56.83 -64.72 28.87
C PRO A 698 57.45 -65.64 29.93
N GLU A 699 58.70 -66.04 29.73
CA GLU A 699 59.50 -66.78 30.70
C GLU A 699 60.86 -66.11 30.90
N VAL A 700 61.20 -65.81 32.14
CA VAL A 700 62.55 -65.40 32.53
C VAL A 700 63.33 -66.66 32.87
N SER A 701 64.17 -67.14 31.95
CA SER A 701 65.03 -68.31 32.23
C SER A 701 66.01 -67.99 33.37
N PRO A 702 66.49 -69.00 34.14
CA PRO A 702 67.45 -68.76 35.22
C PRO A 702 68.73 -68.01 34.77
N LEU A 703 69.19 -68.28 33.54
CA LEU A 703 70.31 -67.57 32.92
C LEU A 703 69.99 -66.11 32.58
N LYS A 704 68.76 -65.82 32.10
CA LYS A 704 68.28 -64.45 31.86
C LYS A 704 68.03 -63.69 33.17
N ALA A 705 67.53 -64.36 34.21
CA ALA A 705 67.40 -63.78 35.54
C ALA A 705 68.77 -63.40 36.10
N GLN A 706 69.77 -64.27 35.91
CA GLN A 706 71.14 -64.00 36.31
C GLN A 706 71.77 -62.84 35.53
N SER A 707 71.51 -62.72 34.22
CA SER A 707 71.98 -61.58 33.43
C SER A 707 71.29 -60.27 33.84
N LEU A 708 69.98 -60.30 34.12
CA LEU A 708 69.23 -59.13 34.62
C LEU A 708 69.76 -58.66 35.97
N ILE A 709 70.03 -59.60 36.89
CA ILE A 709 70.67 -59.32 38.18
C ILE A 709 72.08 -58.76 37.96
N GLY A 710 72.84 -59.31 37.00
CA GLY A 710 74.17 -58.81 36.64
C GLY A 710 74.17 -57.38 36.09
N VAL A 711 73.20 -57.02 35.24
CA VAL A 711 73.03 -55.65 34.72
C VAL A 711 72.61 -54.71 35.84
N LEU A 712 71.68 -55.11 36.70
CA LEU A 712 71.26 -54.29 37.85
C LEU A 712 72.38 -54.09 38.86
N LEU A 713 73.18 -55.13 39.13
CA LEU A 713 74.40 -55.01 39.93
C LEU A 713 75.44 -54.11 39.26
N GLY A 714 75.62 -54.21 37.95
CA GLY A 714 76.51 -53.35 37.18
C GLY A 714 76.10 -51.87 37.21
N GLU A 715 74.80 -51.59 37.19
CA GLU A 715 74.25 -50.23 37.34
C GLU A 715 74.39 -49.72 38.79
N VAL A 716 74.16 -50.57 39.80
CA VAL A 716 74.47 -50.26 41.21
C VAL A 716 75.96 -49.98 41.41
N VAL A 717 76.82 -50.69 40.67
CA VAL A 717 78.27 -50.52 40.67
C VAL A 717 78.68 -49.19 40.03
N ALA A 718 78.09 -48.85 38.88
CA ALA A 718 78.35 -47.60 38.19
C ALA A 718 77.85 -46.37 38.98
N HIS A 719 76.85 -46.55 39.84
CA HIS A 719 76.26 -45.48 40.63
C HIS A 719 75.92 -45.95 42.06
N PRO A 720 76.94 -46.05 42.93
CA PRO A 720 76.81 -46.59 44.29
C PRO A 720 75.83 -45.80 45.17
N SER A 721 75.64 -44.51 44.88
CA SER A 721 74.76 -43.59 45.60
C SER A 721 73.28 -44.03 45.62
N TRP A 722 72.82 -44.84 44.66
CA TRP A 722 71.43 -45.30 44.64
C TRP A 722 71.09 -46.34 45.70
N VAL A 723 72.11 -46.97 46.30
CA VAL A 723 71.96 -47.90 47.41
C VAL A 723 72.38 -47.24 48.72
N THR A 724 73.36 -46.34 48.70
CA THR A 724 73.96 -45.78 49.91
C THR A 724 73.27 -44.54 50.49
N ASP A 725 72.51 -43.76 49.71
CA ASP A 725 71.86 -42.52 50.21
C ASP A 725 70.74 -42.74 51.27
N LYS A 726 70.43 -44.00 51.65
CA LYS A 726 69.53 -44.34 52.77
C LYS A 726 70.06 -45.40 53.73
N VAL A 727 71.33 -45.79 53.62
CA VAL A 727 71.92 -46.83 54.44
C VAL A 727 72.94 -46.18 55.36
N ASN A 728 72.62 -46.08 56.65
CA ASN A 728 73.57 -45.68 57.69
C ASN A 728 74.84 -46.55 57.57
N GLU A 729 76.01 -45.96 57.82
CA GLU A 729 77.37 -46.49 57.57
C GLU A 729 77.72 -47.86 58.22
N ASP A 730 76.79 -48.52 58.94
CA ASP A 730 77.02 -49.79 59.65
C ASP A 730 76.12 -50.94 59.15
N THR A 731 75.98 -51.13 57.83
CA THR A 731 75.35 -52.36 57.33
C THR A 731 76.33 -53.26 56.60
N ILE A 732 76.19 -54.57 56.83
CA ILE A 732 76.95 -55.64 56.17
C ILE A 732 76.87 -55.50 54.64
N LEU A 733 75.80 -54.94 54.10
CA LEU A 733 75.66 -54.72 52.66
C LEU A 733 76.60 -53.62 52.14
N ALA A 734 76.82 -52.55 52.92
CA ALA A 734 77.78 -51.50 52.58
C ALA A 734 79.22 -52.02 52.65
N GLU A 735 79.57 -52.79 53.69
CA GLU A 735 80.88 -53.45 53.79
C GLU A 735 81.12 -54.45 52.66
N VAL A 736 80.13 -55.28 52.32
CA VAL A 736 80.26 -56.24 51.21
C VAL A 736 80.40 -55.53 49.87
N LEU A 737 79.68 -54.43 49.64
CA LEU A 737 79.83 -53.63 48.42
C LEU A 737 81.18 -52.93 48.37
N ASP A 738 81.66 -52.36 49.48
CA ASP A 738 82.97 -51.71 49.55
C ASP A 738 84.12 -52.69 49.33
N ILE A 739 84.01 -53.92 49.88
CA ILE A 739 84.94 -55.03 49.63
C ILE A 739 84.92 -55.47 48.16
N VAL A 740 83.74 -55.56 47.54
CA VAL A 740 83.60 -55.92 46.12
C VAL A 740 84.17 -54.83 45.22
N PHE A 741 83.98 -53.55 45.54
CA PHE A 741 84.57 -52.44 44.80
C PHE A 741 86.09 -52.39 44.94
N THR A 742 86.63 -52.57 46.15
CA THR A 742 88.09 -52.62 46.37
C THR A 742 88.76 -53.83 45.75
N THR A 743 88.08 -54.97 45.61
CA THR A 743 88.62 -56.15 44.90
C THR A 743 88.54 -56.07 43.38
N MET A 744 87.85 -55.06 42.82
CA MET A 744 87.77 -54.84 41.37
C MET A 744 88.72 -53.74 40.85
N ASP A 745 89.33 -52.94 41.74
CA ASP A 745 90.32 -51.91 41.41
C ASP A 745 91.80 -52.38 41.56
N GLU A 746 92.02 -53.64 41.95
CA GLU A 746 93.30 -54.38 41.78
C GLU A 746 93.21 -55.34 40.58
#